data_AF-A0A7X5Q6W2-F1
#
_entry.id   AF-A0A7X5Q6W2-F1
#
_cell.length_a   1.000
_cell.length_b   1.000
_cell.length_c   1.000
_cell.angle_alpha   90.00
_cell.angle_beta   90.00
_cell.angle_gamma   90.00
#
_symmetry.space_group_name_H-M   'P 1'
#
loop_
_entity.id
_entity.type
_entity.pdbx_description
1 polymer ?
#
loop_
_entity_poly.entity_id
_entity_poly.type
_entity_poly.pdbx_seq_one_letter_code
_entity_poly.pdbx_strand_id
1 'polypeptide(L)'
;MKKDAFEQILSEVDVLVEDPRFYPKVFDLLCKARRKEYAKVGDNIQRVIVEEYEDLSRRLDESLLQESSSFRNVLKSRKLANLLIDDEGKLQVALLPRTIKVLQEHLYSLGPNRQFDAKRSEHMLNALTLLQDNQQLQRRLMTVSKPHMHRYAEQIIRDTLSLPPKTVVVDAHARRAALSAWLCYLRQNVGSCFATAPAIVVHDEQPEVFFKDVQELLSTGRLKRTFGGIEYAVPLSYSWGSGDLRRVFLFQKGAYQEEQKIWLSPGLIEAFEFAGMINSELSQKEKEKISKELIINTLVNWDTNQSWFFASIEQILRKILLNHFELTEEDVHEYELRPSGMIHGGLLMQPPTTSAKGKSKGEKCSQFLQQFEETKNIFKAISDNALLKSWEFTLASFAETKAQFTRWNLYSSLGLRPEDKGGIGPCLYTILKRKLDECNENVQKYNEEYEAVYPQLLYYQRRIRNATSEKDAQWIRAEYQAKANEFRSLEELRDKFHNKARRYANLYDGLIDLYYRLFPNYFQEIYDADIHEVTAGPYDDSPAGFRLLYKYGRSNTSQWTQINNHMEFIDALASFFIATETELTNAPEMKGLEEDLTEIFTAIVTHVRSTEFIETAFHRMAATHHSPIIKDPLENLGKVEKKPWVYTSGGAMSTLVSCYFRLETKPKEVSRWVENPMELLVFLIDSVKEVSDKILDEFEADPEKSLLIHSPTHAFLLKPGYPQFKEAWKSKEYTYTWVRDHFVRPMEEFCSKIFLDAERMQFVIENLYHLVPHNFQHYFKQSFANIGGSMQITDFRQHILDTIELSKGLQYAGRGVLTSEQIDSVLYSLLPLFPSYKLKERVKTILSQLPGISKDDRKTLITILEEISGRIGSEKTISAKGLQNITKAMLALVTFSTSTQHDYPLLISQIAQKEGFALPTPFICADSNWVKDHFAFLVNPGSGRFEFWRMDYTGSYGAPLTDWEEWLNGSRKTPTWGVYNNPYEYSL
;
A
#
# COMPACT_ATOMS: atom_id res chain seq x y z
N MET A 1 -38.89 -0.90 -31.90
CA MET A 1 -37.48 -1.03 -31.43
C MET A 1 -37.34 -1.03 -29.92
N LYS A 2 -37.61 0.07 -29.17
CA LYS A 2 -37.48 0.05 -27.69
C LYS A 2 -38.44 -0.93 -26.99
N LYS A 3 -39.68 -1.07 -27.48
CA LYS A 3 -40.71 -1.93 -26.86
C LYS A 3 -40.46 -3.43 -27.09
N ASP A 4 -40.06 -3.80 -28.31
CA ASP A 4 -39.82 -5.21 -28.69
C ASP A 4 -38.60 -5.81 -27.97
N ALA A 5 -37.49 -5.04 -27.85
CA ALA A 5 -36.29 -5.48 -27.14
C ALA A 5 -36.55 -5.62 -25.63
N PHE A 6 -37.42 -4.78 -25.09
CA PHE A 6 -37.86 -4.82 -23.70
C PHE A 6 -38.74 -6.05 -23.40
N GLU A 7 -39.76 -6.32 -24.23
CA GLU A 7 -40.62 -7.51 -24.11
C GLU A 7 -39.78 -8.79 -24.19
N GLN A 8 -38.75 -8.80 -25.04
CA GLN A 8 -37.79 -9.90 -25.12
C GLN A 8 -37.02 -10.09 -23.80
N ILE A 9 -36.41 -9.02 -23.24
CA ILE A 9 -35.66 -9.12 -21.99
C ILE A 9 -36.58 -9.61 -20.86
N LEU A 10 -37.78 -9.07 -20.71
CA LEU A 10 -38.72 -9.51 -19.68
C LEU A 10 -39.16 -10.96 -19.85
N SER A 11 -39.31 -11.45 -21.09
CA SER A 11 -39.64 -12.86 -21.34
C SER A 11 -38.52 -13.82 -20.93
N GLU A 12 -37.26 -13.34 -20.91
CA GLU A 12 -36.07 -14.11 -20.54
C GLU A 12 -35.73 -14.00 -19.04
N VAL A 13 -36.37 -13.10 -18.28
CA VAL A 13 -36.22 -12.99 -16.82
C VAL A 13 -37.13 -14.01 -16.13
N ASP A 14 -36.50 -15.02 -15.54
CA ASP A 14 -37.14 -16.16 -14.88
C ASP A 14 -37.33 -15.98 -13.36
N VAL A 15 -36.98 -14.81 -12.82
CA VAL A 15 -37.04 -14.49 -11.39
C VAL A 15 -38.06 -13.40 -11.09
N LEU A 16 -38.65 -13.43 -9.89
CA LEU A 16 -39.59 -12.41 -9.42
C LEU A 16 -38.85 -11.09 -9.11
N VAL A 17 -39.55 -9.96 -9.16
CA VAL A 17 -39.00 -8.60 -8.90
C VAL A 17 -38.35 -8.49 -7.51
N GLU A 18 -38.89 -9.23 -6.54
CA GLU A 18 -38.44 -9.23 -5.16
C GLU A 18 -37.19 -10.10 -4.95
N ASP A 19 -36.89 -11.00 -5.90
CA ASP A 19 -35.72 -11.87 -5.82
C ASP A 19 -34.44 -11.00 -5.93
N PRO A 20 -33.46 -11.15 -5.03
CA PRO A 20 -32.19 -10.42 -5.10
C PRO A 20 -31.46 -10.57 -6.45
N ARG A 21 -31.72 -11.66 -7.19
CA ARG A 21 -31.12 -11.94 -8.51
C ARG A 21 -31.81 -11.18 -9.66
N PHE A 22 -32.96 -10.56 -9.44
CA PHE A 22 -33.71 -9.83 -10.46
C PHE A 22 -32.86 -8.73 -11.11
N TYR A 23 -32.29 -7.83 -10.30
CA TYR A 23 -31.50 -6.72 -10.80
C TYR A 23 -30.25 -7.17 -11.59
N PRO A 24 -29.40 -8.09 -11.07
CA PRO A 24 -28.30 -8.65 -11.85
C PRO A 24 -28.71 -9.34 -13.16
N LYS A 25 -29.80 -10.11 -13.14
CA LYS A 25 -30.28 -10.82 -14.34
C LYS A 25 -30.75 -9.86 -15.42
N VAL A 26 -31.52 -8.84 -15.03
CA VAL A 26 -31.98 -7.77 -15.92
C VAL A 26 -30.78 -7.05 -16.55
N PHE A 27 -29.78 -6.71 -15.75
CA PHE A 27 -28.60 -6.01 -16.23
C PHE A 27 -27.76 -6.85 -17.20
N ASP A 28 -27.53 -8.14 -16.91
CA ASP A 28 -26.79 -9.06 -17.81
C ASP A 28 -27.45 -9.17 -19.19
N LEU A 29 -28.78 -9.35 -19.22
CA LEU A 29 -29.53 -9.41 -20.48
C LEU A 29 -29.44 -8.09 -21.26
N LEU A 30 -29.54 -6.95 -20.56
CA LEU A 30 -29.39 -5.63 -21.16
C LEU A 30 -27.98 -5.42 -21.75
N CYS A 31 -26.93 -5.79 -21.02
CA CYS A 31 -25.54 -5.74 -21.48
C CYS A 31 -25.35 -6.57 -22.76
N LYS A 32 -25.90 -7.79 -22.81
CA LYS A 32 -25.84 -8.65 -24.02
C LYS A 32 -26.56 -8.03 -25.21
N ALA A 33 -27.73 -7.44 -24.99
CA ALA A 33 -28.49 -6.76 -26.04
C ALA A 33 -27.73 -5.54 -26.58
N ARG A 34 -27.21 -4.68 -25.68
CA ARG A 34 -26.44 -3.48 -26.02
C ARG A 34 -25.12 -3.78 -26.70
N ARG A 35 -24.39 -4.80 -26.26
CA ARG A 35 -23.13 -5.20 -26.90
C ARG A 35 -23.33 -5.57 -28.37
N LYS A 36 -24.45 -6.22 -28.73
CA LYS A 36 -24.80 -6.50 -30.14
C LYS A 36 -25.14 -5.24 -30.93
N GLU A 37 -25.69 -4.23 -30.29
CA GLU A 37 -25.99 -2.93 -30.91
C GLU A 37 -24.69 -2.14 -31.16
N TYR A 38 -23.84 -2.00 -30.14
CA TYR A 38 -22.56 -1.28 -30.25
C TYR A 38 -21.54 -1.98 -31.16
N ALA A 39 -21.59 -3.31 -31.29
CA ALA A 39 -20.76 -4.02 -32.27
C ALA A 39 -21.02 -3.57 -33.72
N LYS A 40 -22.19 -2.98 -34.00
CA LYS A 40 -22.54 -2.42 -35.31
C LYS A 40 -22.09 -0.96 -35.46
N VAL A 41 -21.77 -0.28 -34.37
CA VAL A 41 -21.32 1.11 -34.34
C VAL A 41 -19.81 1.13 -34.56
N GLY A 42 -19.34 1.73 -35.65
CA GLY A 42 -17.91 1.85 -35.98
C GLY A 42 -17.12 2.83 -35.10
N ASP A 43 -17.68 3.30 -33.98
CA ASP A 43 -17.06 4.27 -33.07
C ASP A 43 -16.29 3.56 -31.95
N ASN A 44 -14.97 3.51 -32.09
CA ASN A 44 -14.08 2.90 -31.11
C ASN A 44 -14.09 3.61 -29.75
N ILE A 45 -14.28 4.93 -29.70
CA ILE A 45 -14.29 5.71 -28.44
C ILE A 45 -15.54 5.35 -27.64
N GLN A 46 -16.70 5.44 -28.30
CA GLN A 46 -17.97 5.07 -27.67
C GLN A 46 -17.95 3.61 -27.22
N ARG A 47 -17.40 2.69 -28.02
CA ARG A 47 -17.26 1.29 -27.63
C ARG A 47 -16.43 1.11 -26.36
N VAL A 48 -15.32 1.84 -26.21
CA VAL A 48 -14.46 1.73 -25.00
C VAL A 48 -15.14 2.30 -23.76
N ILE A 49 -15.84 3.42 -23.89
CA ILE A 49 -16.50 4.09 -22.76
C ILE A 49 -17.71 3.28 -22.25
N VAL A 50 -18.51 2.76 -23.17
CA VAL A 50 -19.78 2.08 -22.86
C VAL A 50 -19.60 0.57 -22.59
N GLU A 51 -18.44 -0.01 -22.89
CA GLU A 51 -18.19 -1.43 -22.57
C GLU A 51 -18.23 -1.67 -21.06
N GLU A 52 -19.11 -2.59 -20.65
CA GLU A 52 -19.34 -2.93 -19.25
C GLU A 52 -18.44 -4.07 -18.76
N TYR A 53 -17.83 -4.87 -19.65
CA TYR A 53 -17.03 -6.03 -19.26
C TYR A 53 -17.75 -6.98 -18.29
N GLU A 54 -19.06 -7.20 -18.50
CA GLU A 54 -19.94 -7.87 -17.54
C GLU A 54 -19.46 -9.28 -17.15
N ASP A 55 -19.09 -10.10 -18.15
CA ASP A 55 -18.65 -11.47 -17.88
C ASP A 55 -17.34 -11.55 -17.08
N LEU A 56 -16.40 -10.62 -17.33
CA LEU A 56 -15.15 -10.53 -16.59
C LEU A 56 -15.39 -9.99 -15.18
N SER A 57 -16.24 -8.97 -15.06
CA SER A 57 -16.60 -8.35 -13.78
C SER A 57 -17.27 -9.35 -12.85
N ARG A 58 -18.25 -10.12 -13.37
CA ARG A 58 -18.94 -11.16 -12.60
C ARG A 58 -17.99 -12.24 -12.11
N ARG A 59 -17.02 -12.68 -12.92
CA ARG A 59 -16.02 -13.66 -12.49
C ARG A 59 -15.11 -13.12 -11.39
N LEU A 60 -14.71 -11.85 -11.48
CA LEU A 60 -13.96 -11.18 -10.42
C LEU A 60 -14.78 -11.10 -9.13
N ASP A 61 -16.02 -10.64 -9.21
CA ASP A 61 -16.95 -10.54 -8.07
C ASP A 61 -17.25 -11.91 -7.44
N GLU A 62 -17.34 -12.99 -8.23
CA GLU A 62 -17.51 -14.37 -7.73
C GLU A 62 -16.23 -14.94 -7.12
N SER A 63 -15.06 -14.60 -7.66
CA SER A 63 -13.76 -15.08 -7.14
C SER A 63 -13.38 -14.39 -5.82
N LEU A 64 -13.87 -13.17 -5.62
CA LEU A 64 -13.51 -12.25 -4.52
C LEU A 64 -12.01 -12.00 -4.39
N LEU A 65 -11.18 -12.36 -5.39
CA LEU A 65 -9.72 -12.20 -5.34
C LEU A 65 -9.30 -10.77 -5.64
N GLN A 66 -9.76 -10.24 -6.77
CA GLN A 66 -9.38 -8.93 -7.28
C GLN A 66 -10.63 -8.10 -7.55
N GLU A 67 -10.50 -6.79 -7.38
CA GLU A 67 -11.64 -5.90 -7.40
C GLU A 67 -12.10 -5.54 -8.82
N SER A 68 -13.37 -5.83 -9.13
CA SER A 68 -13.91 -5.65 -10.48
C SER A 68 -13.95 -4.18 -10.92
N SER A 69 -14.16 -3.25 -9.99
CA SER A 69 -14.13 -1.80 -10.25
C SER A 69 -12.72 -1.29 -10.62
N SER A 70 -11.68 -1.79 -9.94
CA SER A 70 -10.28 -1.47 -10.27
C SER A 70 -9.89 -2.00 -11.64
N PHE A 71 -10.25 -3.26 -11.94
CA PHE A 71 -10.05 -3.87 -13.25
C PHE A 71 -10.68 -3.05 -14.40
N ARG A 72 -11.96 -2.67 -14.26
CA ARG A 72 -12.65 -1.87 -15.29
C ARG A 72 -11.99 -0.52 -15.49
N ASN A 73 -11.53 0.14 -14.41
CA ASN A 73 -10.84 1.42 -14.50
C ASN A 73 -9.49 1.29 -15.22
N VAL A 74 -8.64 0.33 -14.84
CA VAL A 74 -7.35 0.10 -15.51
C VAL A 74 -7.55 -0.18 -17.01
N LEU A 75 -8.48 -1.07 -17.38
CA LEU A 75 -8.74 -1.38 -18.78
C LEU A 75 -9.27 -0.18 -19.56
N LYS A 76 -10.21 0.58 -18.99
CA LYS A 76 -10.79 1.76 -19.64
C LYS A 76 -9.72 2.85 -19.84
N SER A 77 -8.92 3.14 -18.81
CA SER A 77 -7.81 4.11 -18.87
C SER A 77 -6.76 3.73 -19.91
N ARG A 78 -6.34 2.46 -19.95
CA ARG A 78 -5.37 1.95 -20.93
C ARG A 78 -5.89 2.07 -22.36
N LYS A 79 -7.12 1.64 -22.61
CA LYS A 79 -7.73 1.69 -23.95
C LYS A 79 -7.96 3.13 -24.43
N LEU A 80 -8.38 4.03 -23.55
CA LEU A 80 -8.53 5.45 -23.89
C LEU A 80 -7.18 6.09 -24.19
N ALA A 81 -6.15 5.84 -23.40
CA ALA A 81 -4.81 6.35 -23.68
C ALA A 81 -4.28 5.90 -25.05
N ASN A 82 -4.52 4.63 -25.42
CA ASN A 82 -4.16 4.10 -26.74
C ASN A 82 -4.95 4.75 -27.90
N LEU A 83 -6.19 5.20 -27.68
CA LEU A 83 -6.99 5.90 -28.69
C LEU A 83 -6.65 7.39 -28.80
N LEU A 84 -6.28 8.02 -27.68
CA LEU A 84 -6.00 9.46 -27.61
C LEU A 84 -4.57 9.79 -28.02
N ILE A 85 -3.63 8.85 -27.95
CA ILE A 85 -2.26 9.02 -28.40
C ILE A 85 -2.00 8.08 -29.57
N ASP A 86 -1.69 8.64 -30.75
CA ASP A 86 -1.42 7.86 -31.96
C ASP A 86 -0.07 7.13 -31.91
N ASP A 87 0.24 6.37 -32.96
CA ASP A 87 1.47 5.57 -33.03
C ASP A 87 2.72 6.44 -33.21
N GLU A 88 2.58 7.68 -33.69
CA GLU A 88 3.61 8.72 -33.68
C GLU A 88 3.80 9.37 -32.30
N GLY A 89 2.96 9.03 -31.33
CA GLY A 89 2.99 9.52 -29.97
C GLY A 89 2.40 10.92 -29.79
N LYS A 90 1.62 11.43 -30.74
CA LYS A 90 0.93 12.73 -30.66
C LYS A 90 -0.44 12.58 -30.01
N LEU A 91 -0.79 13.56 -29.18
CA LEU A 91 -2.12 13.68 -28.60
C LEU A 91 -3.13 14.11 -29.67
N GLN A 92 -4.19 13.31 -29.84
CA GLN A 92 -5.30 13.55 -30.74
C GLN A 92 -6.30 14.51 -30.11
N VAL A 93 -5.91 15.79 -29.98
CA VAL A 93 -6.70 16.85 -29.32
C VAL A 93 -8.11 16.97 -29.91
N ALA A 94 -8.28 16.74 -31.21
CA ALA A 94 -9.57 16.77 -31.89
C ALA A 94 -10.57 15.72 -31.37
N LEU A 95 -10.09 14.63 -30.76
CA LEU A 95 -10.93 13.58 -30.18
C LEU A 95 -11.40 13.92 -28.76
N LEU A 96 -10.69 14.81 -28.03
CA LEU A 96 -11.00 15.11 -26.62
C LEU A 96 -12.44 15.61 -26.41
N PRO A 97 -12.98 16.59 -27.16
CA PRO A 97 -14.35 17.07 -26.94
C PRO A 97 -15.39 15.97 -27.14
N ARG A 98 -15.16 15.08 -28.12
CA ARG A 98 -16.05 13.93 -28.36
C ARG A 98 -15.95 12.91 -27.23
N THR A 99 -14.73 12.56 -26.80
CA THR A 99 -14.50 11.63 -25.70
C THR A 99 -15.16 12.13 -24.41
N ILE A 100 -14.96 13.41 -24.07
CA ILE A 100 -15.55 14.05 -22.89
C ILE A 100 -17.07 14.02 -22.97
N LYS A 101 -17.65 14.39 -24.12
CA LYS A 101 -19.10 14.34 -24.32
C LYS A 101 -19.67 12.93 -24.12
N VAL A 102 -19.06 11.92 -24.74
CA VAL A 102 -19.53 10.53 -24.62
C VAL A 102 -19.36 10.02 -23.18
N LEU A 103 -18.27 10.40 -22.50
CA LEU A 103 -18.05 10.05 -21.10
C LEU A 103 -19.08 10.73 -20.18
N GLN A 104 -19.43 12.00 -20.42
CA GLN A 104 -20.48 12.72 -19.71
C GLN A 104 -21.85 12.04 -19.89
N GLU A 105 -22.18 11.58 -21.10
CA GLU A 105 -23.44 10.88 -21.39
C GLU A 105 -23.54 9.51 -20.69
N HIS A 106 -22.39 8.89 -20.39
CA HIS A 106 -22.26 7.53 -19.85
C HIS A 106 -21.45 7.47 -18.54
N LEU A 107 -21.52 8.53 -17.74
CA LEU A 107 -20.62 8.73 -16.59
C LEU A 107 -20.86 7.73 -15.45
N TYR A 108 -22.13 7.41 -15.17
CA TYR A 108 -22.55 6.60 -14.03
C TYR A 108 -23.17 5.29 -14.48
N SER A 109 -22.70 4.15 -13.95
CA SER A 109 -23.25 2.83 -14.28
C SER A 109 -24.54 2.54 -13.50
N LEU A 110 -25.49 1.88 -14.17
CA LEU A 110 -26.74 1.35 -13.60
C LEU A 110 -26.63 -0.15 -13.27
N GLY A 111 -25.43 -0.72 -13.20
CA GLY A 111 -25.27 -2.15 -12.88
C GLY A 111 -25.19 -2.45 -11.39
N PRO A 112 -25.43 -3.71 -10.99
CA PRO A 112 -25.26 -4.15 -9.62
C PRO A 112 -23.78 -4.04 -9.19
N ASN A 113 -23.53 -3.53 -7.98
CA ASN A 113 -22.17 -3.32 -7.45
C ASN A 113 -21.27 -2.44 -8.33
N ARG A 114 -21.82 -1.66 -9.26
CA ARG A 114 -21.07 -0.75 -10.14
C ARG A 114 -21.08 0.69 -9.70
N GLN A 115 -21.74 1.00 -8.58
CA GLN A 115 -21.69 2.35 -8.02
C GLN A 115 -20.24 2.77 -7.72
N PHE A 116 -19.36 1.82 -7.37
CA PHE A 116 -17.94 2.07 -7.13
C PHE A 116 -17.18 2.59 -8.39
N ASP A 117 -17.76 2.48 -9.59
CA ASP A 117 -17.16 3.02 -10.81
C ASP A 117 -17.41 4.54 -10.98
N ALA A 118 -18.33 5.13 -10.20
CA ALA A 118 -18.71 6.53 -10.30
C ALA A 118 -17.51 7.46 -10.10
N LYS A 119 -16.88 7.41 -8.90
CA LYS A 119 -15.71 8.24 -8.58
C LYS A 119 -14.53 8.04 -9.55
N ARG A 120 -14.34 6.81 -10.04
CA ARG A 120 -13.32 6.48 -11.05
C ARG A 120 -13.60 7.13 -12.40
N SER A 121 -14.87 7.18 -12.80
CA SER A 121 -15.31 7.78 -14.07
C SER A 121 -15.35 9.30 -13.96
N GLU A 122 -15.72 9.86 -12.80
CA GLU A 122 -15.61 11.28 -12.48
C GLU A 122 -14.15 11.76 -12.57
N HIS A 123 -13.22 11.04 -11.93
CA HIS A 123 -11.78 11.32 -12.04
C HIS A 123 -11.30 11.35 -13.50
N MET A 124 -11.65 10.31 -14.26
CA MET A 124 -11.31 10.22 -15.69
C MET A 124 -11.88 11.39 -16.50
N LEU A 125 -13.12 11.79 -16.22
CA LEU A 125 -13.74 12.95 -16.85
C LEU A 125 -13.02 14.25 -16.48
N ASN A 126 -12.68 14.42 -15.20
CA ASN A 126 -11.99 15.62 -14.71
C ASN A 126 -10.59 15.73 -15.36
N ALA A 127 -9.83 14.64 -15.38
CA ALA A 127 -8.52 14.57 -16.03
C ALA A 127 -8.59 14.91 -17.53
N LEU A 128 -9.56 14.37 -18.27
CA LEU A 128 -9.74 14.68 -19.69
C LEU A 128 -10.17 16.14 -19.92
N THR A 129 -11.03 16.68 -19.05
CA THR A 129 -11.46 18.10 -19.12
C THR A 129 -10.28 19.02 -18.86
N LEU A 130 -9.48 18.75 -17.82
CA LEU A 130 -8.25 19.49 -17.54
C LEU A 130 -7.25 19.37 -18.70
N LEU A 131 -7.12 18.20 -19.32
CA LEU A 131 -6.25 18.00 -20.49
C LEU A 131 -6.72 18.81 -21.70
N GLN A 132 -8.03 18.95 -21.90
CA GLN A 132 -8.60 19.76 -22.97
C GLN A 132 -8.33 21.25 -22.73
N ASP A 133 -8.57 21.72 -21.51
CA ASP A 133 -8.59 23.15 -21.20
C ASP A 133 -7.20 23.73 -20.91
N ASN A 134 -6.26 22.90 -20.42
CA ASN A 134 -4.92 23.34 -20.04
C ASN A 134 -3.86 22.92 -21.07
N GLN A 135 -3.42 23.86 -21.91
CA GLN A 135 -2.34 23.64 -22.88
C GLN A 135 -0.99 23.30 -22.23
N GLN A 136 -0.73 23.76 -21.00
CA GLN A 136 0.50 23.42 -20.27
C GLN A 136 0.53 21.93 -19.93
N LEU A 137 -0.59 21.34 -19.50
CA LEU A 137 -0.70 19.89 -19.28
C LEU A 137 -0.45 19.10 -20.55
N GLN A 138 -1.04 19.52 -21.69
CA GLN A 138 -0.77 18.89 -22.98
C GLN A 138 0.73 18.91 -23.31
N ARG A 139 1.39 20.05 -23.15
CA ARG A 139 2.83 20.18 -23.37
C ARG A 139 3.63 19.26 -22.44
N ARG A 140 3.29 19.23 -21.14
CA ARG A 140 3.96 18.36 -20.15
C ARG A 140 3.85 16.88 -20.51
N LEU A 141 2.65 16.40 -20.84
CA LEU A 141 2.46 15.02 -21.31
C LEU A 141 3.33 14.72 -22.54
N MET A 142 3.41 15.65 -23.49
CA MET A 142 4.21 15.49 -24.70
C MET A 142 5.72 15.52 -24.46
N THR A 143 6.19 16.06 -23.33
CA THR A 143 7.61 16.00 -22.94
C THR A 143 8.02 14.65 -22.34
N VAL A 144 7.07 13.77 -22.02
CA VAL A 144 7.38 12.39 -21.62
C VAL A 144 7.96 11.66 -22.83
N SER A 145 9.14 11.06 -22.63
CA SER A 145 9.87 10.28 -23.64
C SER A 145 10.17 8.89 -23.10
N LYS A 146 10.59 7.99 -24.00
CA LYS A 146 11.05 6.66 -23.57
C LYS A 146 12.26 6.77 -22.63
N PRO A 147 12.40 5.83 -21.68
CA PRO A 147 13.59 5.75 -20.85
C PRO A 147 14.86 5.51 -21.68
N HIS A 148 15.96 6.12 -21.28
CA HIS A 148 17.27 5.90 -21.90
C HIS A 148 18.11 4.96 -21.01
N MET A 149 18.37 3.74 -21.50
CA MET A 149 19.19 2.73 -20.82
C MET A 149 18.67 2.26 -19.44
N HIS A 150 17.39 2.46 -19.13
CA HIS A 150 16.79 2.04 -17.86
C HIS A 150 15.81 0.86 -18.07
N ARG A 151 16.32 -0.37 -17.96
CA ARG A 151 15.54 -1.60 -18.24
C ARG A 151 14.26 -1.73 -17.40
N TYR A 152 14.31 -1.40 -16.11
CA TYR A 152 13.12 -1.49 -15.25
C TYR A 152 12.01 -0.48 -15.63
N ALA A 153 12.37 0.75 -16.00
CA ALA A 153 11.39 1.74 -16.45
C ALA A 153 10.71 1.31 -17.77
N GLU A 154 11.46 0.67 -18.69
CA GLU A 154 10.86 0.05 -19.87
C GLU A 154 9.90 -1.09 -19.48
N GLN A 155 10.27 -1.92 -18.50
CA GLN A 155 9.41 -3.01 -18.04
C GLN A 155 8.12 -2.47 -17.41
N ILE A 156 8.19 -1.42 -16.59
CA ILE A 156 7.01 -0.76 -16.01
C ILE A 156 6.07 -0.22 -17.11
N ILE A 157 6.62 0.33 -18.20
CA ILE A 157 5.81 0.75 -19.36
C ILE A 157 5.14 -0.46 -20.03
N ARG A 158 5.87 -1.58 -20.20
CA ARG A 158 5.30 -2.83 -20.75
C ARG A 158 4.18 -3.35 -19.86
N ASP A 159 4.38 -3.40 -18.55
CA ASP A 159 3.39 -3.90 -17.59
C ASP A 159 2.15 -2.99 -17.54
N THR A 160 2.34 -1.66 -17.55
CA THR A 160 1.25 -0.66 -17.55
C THR A 160 0.33 -0.82 -18.76
N LEU A 161 0.92 -1.05 -19.94
CA LEU A 161 0.21 -1.18 -21.21
C LEU A 161 -0.10 -2.62 -21.61
N SER A 162 0.29 -3.61 -20.79
CA SER A 162 0.24 -5.05 -21.09
C SER A 162 0.84 -5.39 -22.46
N LEU A 163 2.02 -4.83 -22.75
CA LEU A 163 2.75 -5.10 -23.99
C LEU A 163 3.48 -6.46 -23.90
N PRO A 164 3.62 -7.20 -25.02
CA PRO A 164 4.43 -8.40 -25.05
C PRO A 164 5.87 -8.14 -24.56
N PRO A 165 6.52 -9.07 -23.84
CA PRO A 165 7.85 -8.86 -23.24
C PRO A 165 8.95 -8.39 -24.21
N LYS A 166 8.85 -8.81 -25.48
CA LYS A 166 9.83 -8.49 -26.54
C LYS A 166 9.57 -7.14 -27.23
N THR A 167 8.54 -6.41 -26.83
CA THR A 167 8.16 -5.14 -27.48
C THR A 167 9.20 -4.07 -27.17
N VAL A 168 9.71 -3.42 -28.21
CA VAL A 168 10.62 -2.28 -28.08
C VAL A 168 9.81 -1.06 -27.64
N VAL A 169 10.23 -0.41 -26.55
CA VAL A 169 9.54 0.76 -26.01
C VAL A 169 9.90 2.00 -26.83
N VAL A 170 8.88 2.74 -27.27
CA VAL A 170 8.99 4.00 -28.02
C VAL A 170 8.33 5.14 -27.23
N ASP A 171 8.54 6.39 -27.67
CA ASP A 171 7.96 7.57 -26.99
C ASP A 171 6.43 7.51 -26.94
N ALA A 172 5.78 6.96 -27.97
CA ALA A 172 4.34 6.75 -27.98
C ALA A 172 3.89 5.85 -26.80
N HIS A 173 4.63 4.77 -26.50
CA HIS A 173 4.35 3.90 -25.37
C HIS A 173 4.55 4.63 -24.03
N ALA A 174 5.61 5.43 -23.89
CA ALA A 174 5.84 6.19 -22.67
C ALA A 174 4.71 7.21 -22.39
N ARG A 175 4.26 7.93 -23.42
CA ARG A 175 3.14 8.89 -23.32
C ARG A 175 1.80 8.20 -23.05
N ARG A 176 1.54 7.06 -23.72
CA ARG A 176 0.35 6.21 -23.45
C ARG A 176 0.34 5.71 -22.02
N ALA A 177 1.48 5.25 -21.49
CA ALA A 177 1.60 4.80 -20.11
C ALA A 177 1.36 5.95 -19.12
N ALA A 178 1.94 7.13 -19.36
CA ALA A 178 1.74 8.32 -18.52
C ALA A 178 0.28 8.79 -18.52
N LEU A 179 -0.37 8.87 -19.68
CA LEU A 179 -1.79 9.22 -19.78
C LEU A 179 -2.67 8.14 -19.13
N SER A 180 -2.38 6.86 -19.35
CA SER A 180 -3.11 5.76 -18.72
C SER A 180 -2.97 5.76 -17.19
N ALA A 181 -1.80 6.15 -16.67
CA ALA A 181 -1.57 6.30 -15.23
C ALA A 181 -2.42 7.43 -14.67
N TRP A 182 -2.43 8.60 -15.32
CA TRP A 182 -3.23 9.74 -14.87
C TRP A 182 -4.75 9.51 -14.93
N LEU A 183 -5.24 8.83 -15.98
CA LEU A 183 -6.66 8.49 -16.10
C LEU A 183 -7.11 7.40 -15.10
N CYS A 184 -6.18 6.64 -14.54
CA CYS A 184 -6.46 5.59 -13.55
C CYS A 184 -6.64 6.24 -12.17
N TYR A 185 -7.66 5.79 -11.44
CA TYR A 185 -7.96 6.35 -10.13
C TYR A 185 -7.06 5.74 -9.07
N LEU A 186 -6.27 6.57 -8.37
CA LEU A 186 -5.31 6.11 -7.38
C LEU A 186 -6.01 5.67 -6.09
N ARG A 187 -5.72 4.45 -5.63
CA ARG A 187 -6.23 3.86 -4.39
C ARG A 187 -5.20 3.01 -3.69
N GLN A 188 -5.24 2.93 -2.37
CA GLN A 188 -4.34 2.10 -1.59
C GLN A 188 -4.60 0.62 -1.90
N ASN A 189 -3.53 -0.13 -2.16
CA ASN A 189 -3.56 -1.59 -2.36
C ASN A 189 -2.61 -2.33 -1.40
N VAL A 190 -1.74 -1.62 -0.68
CA VAL A 190 -0.70 -2.13 0.20
C VAL A 190 -0.52 -1.16 1.38
N GLY A 191 -0.11 -1.62 2.57
CA GLY A 191 0.06 -0.81 3.80
C GLY A 191 1.01 0.38 3.65
N SER A 192 0.50 1.48 3.10
CA SER A 192 1.23 2.68 2.68
C SER A 192 0.39 3.95 2.77
N CYS A 193 -0.68 3.94 3.58
CA CYS A 193 -1.65 5.02 3.70
C CYS A 193 -1.01 6.41 3.90
N PHE A 194 0.09 6.48 4.67
CA PHE A 194 0.88 7.70 4.92
C PHE A 194 1.44 8.36 3.64
N ALA A 195 1.61 7.58 2.57
CA ALA A 195 2.06 8.04 1.26
C ALA A 195 0.90 8.12 0.26
N THR A 196 -0.06 7.20 0.31
CA THR A 196 -1.21 7.19 -0.60
C THR A 196 -2.04 8.46 -0.49
N ALA A 197 -2.35 8.95 0.73
CA ALA A 197 -3.12 10.18 0.92
C ALA A 197 -2.44 11.39 0.24
N PRO A 198 -1.17 11.72 0.54
CA PRO A 198 -0.44 12.78 -0.17
C PRO A 198 -0.30 12.54 -1.68
N ALA A 199 -0.12 11.29 -2.12
CA ALA A 199 -0.02 10.96 -3.53
C ALA A 199 -1.35 11.24 -4.27
N ILE A 200 -2.51 10.95 -3.67
CA ILE A 200 -3.81 11.28 -4.26
C ILE A 200 -3.95 12.81 -4.42
N VAL A 201 -3.56 13.61 -3.42
CA VAL A 201 -3.58 15.08 -3.53
C VAL A 201 -2.74 15.57 -4.72
N VAL A 202 -1.53 15.02 -4.90
CA VAL A 202 -0.68 15.40 -6.04
C VAL A 202 -1.28 14.94 -7.37
N HIS A 203 -1.80 13.71 -7.42
CA HIS A 203 -2.32 13.09 -8.62
C HIS A 203 -3.62 13.73 -9.14
N ASP A 204 -4.56 14.00 -8.22
CA ASP A 204 -5.91 14.47 -8.55
C ASP A 204 -5.95 16.01 -8.60
N GLU A 205 -5.27 16.71 -7.69
CA GLU A 205 -5.35 18.18 -7.57
C GLU A 205 -4.17 18.91 -8.23
N GLN A 206 -3.00 18.27 -8.43
CA GLN A 206 -1.77 18.90 -8.95
C GLN A 206 -1.14 18.12 -10.13
N PRO A 207 -1.89 17.87 -11.22
CA PRO A 207 -1.45 16.99 -12.31
C PRO A 207 -0.16 17.44 -13.03
N GLU A 208 0.17 18.73 -12.98
CA GLU A 208 1.45 19.23 -13.53
C GLU A 208 2.66 18.68 -12.79
N VAL A 209 2.56 18.56 -11.45
CA VAL A 209 3.59 17.99 -10.60
C VAL A 209 3.69 16.49 -10.86
N PHE A 210 2.55 15.80 -10.97
CA PHE A 210 2.51 14.38 -11.35
C PHE A 210 3.23 14.11 -12.67
N PHE A 211 2.93 14.86 -13.75
CA PHE A 211 3.61 14.66 -15.04
C PHE A 211 5.09 14.98 -14.99
N LYS A 212 5.49 16.00 -14.22
CA LYS A 212 6.89 16.33 -14.00
C LYS A 212 7.63 15.18 -13.32
N ASP A 213 7.00 14.55 -12.32
CA ASP A 213 7.57 13.40 -11.63
C ASP A 213 7.68 12.19 -12.53
N VAL A 214 6.63 11.87 -13.30
CA VAL A 214 6.67 10.76 -14.27
C VAL A 214 7.77 11.00 -15.31
N GLN A 215 7.92 12.23 -15.80
CA GLN A 215 8.99 12.59 -16.72
C GLN A 215 10.37 12.39 -16.07
N GLU A 216 10.58 12.89 -14.85
CA GLU A 216 11.84 12.77 -14.12
C GLU A 216 12.18 11.29 -13.84
N LEU A 217 11.20 10.50 -13.42
CA LEU A 217 11.32 9.06 -13.16
C LEU A 217 11.71 8.28 -14.41
N LEU A 218 10.98 8.47 -15.51
CA LEU A 218 11.24 7.72 -16.74
C LEU A 218 12.54 8.15 -17.41
N SER A 219 12.91 9.43 -17.32
CA SER A 219 14.14 9.95 -17.94
C SER A 219 15.40 9.68 -17.13
N THR A 220 15.32 9.73 -15.79
CA THR A 220 16.51 9.65 -14.91
C THR A 220 16.56 8.43 -14.01
N GLY A 221 15.45 7.69 -13.86
CA GLY A 221 15.35 6.56 -12.92
C GLY A 221 15.28 6.97 -11.45
N ARG A 222 14.91 8.22 -11.14
CA ARG A 222 14.82 8.76 -9.78
C ARG A 222 13.92 9.97 -9.67
N LEU A 223 13.52 10.30 -8.45
CA LEU A 223 12.97 11.59 -8.07
C LEU A 223 13.93 12.34 -7.15
N LYS A 224 14.03 13.66 -7.35
CA LYS A 224 14.81 14.54 -6.49
C LYS A 224 13.97 15.64 -5.85
N ARG A 225 14.28 15.93 -4.59
CA ARG A 225 13.71 17.05 -3.82
C ARG A 225 14.81 17.71 -3.01
N THR A 226 14.76 19.04 -2.90
CA THR A 226 15.70 19.80 -2.06
C THR A 226 14.96 20.29 -0.84
N PHE A 227 15.42 19.89 0.34
CA PHE A 227 14.82 20.22 1.64
C PHE A 227 15.95 20.60 2.61
N GLY A 228 15.82 21.72 3.33
CA GLY A 228 16.85 22.17 4.28
C GLY A 228 18.25 22.36 3.66
N GLY A 229 18.31 22.72 2.37
CA GLY A 229 19.56 22.84 1.62
C GLY A 229 20.22 21.52 1.19
N ILE A 230 19.61 20.37 1.47
CA ILE A 230 20.10 19.04 1.12
C ILE A 230 19.26 18.49 -0.03
N GLU A 231 19.92 17.97 -1.07
CA GLU A 231 19.25 17.23 -2.16
C GLU A 231 19.03 15.78 -1.74
N TYR A 232 17.77 15.37 -1.67
CA TYR A 232 17.34 14.00 -1.46
C TYR A 232 16.96 13.39 -2.81
N ALA A 233 17.57 12.26 -3.15
CA ALA A 233 17.28 11.50 -4.35
C ALA A 233 16.79 10.10 -3.96
N VAL A 234 15.67 9.67 -4.54
CA VAL A 234 15.11 8.32 -4.36
C VAL A 234 15.04 7.61 -5.71
N PRO A 235 15.46 6.34 -5.82
CA PRO A 235 15.38 5.59 -7.07
C PRO A 235 13.92 5.27 -7.42
N LEU A 236 13.65 5.08 -8.71
CA LEU A 236 12.38 4.51 -9.17
C LEU A 236 12.11 3.17 -8.47
N SER A 237 10.94 3.04 -7.84
CA SER A 237 10.49 1.76 -7.31
C SER A 237 10.25 0.78 -8.47
N TYR A 238 10.98 -0.33 -8.47
CA TYR A 238 10.80 -1.41 -9.45
C TYR A 238 9.61 -2.30 -9.09
N SER A 239 9.30 -2.38 -7.79
CA SER A 239 8.08 -3.00 -7.31
C SER A 239 6.93 -2.00 -7.34
N TRP A 240 5.78 -2.50 -7.74
CA TRP A 240 4.49 -1.84 -7.67
C TRP A 240 3.55 -2.64 -6.75
N GLY A 241 4.16 -3.30 -5.76
CA GLY A 241 3.51 -3.93 -4.61
C GLY A 241 3.09 -5.36 -4.89
N SER A 242 2.65 -6.03 -3.83
CA SER A 242 2.10 -7.39 -3.92
C SER A 242 0.67 -7.42 -4.47
N GLY A 243 -0.04 -6.29 -4.46
CA GLY A 243 -1.48 -6.24 -4.75
C GLY A 243 -2.23 -7.33 -3.96
N ASP A 244 -3.17 -8.00 -4.61
CA ASP A 244 -3.97 -9.08 -4.00
C ASP A 244 -3.23 -10.43 -3.86
N LEU A 245 -1.95 -10.54 -4.26
CA LEU A 245 -1.21 -11.82 -4.25
C LEU A 245 -1.04 -12.41 -2.84
N ARG A 246 -0.89 -11.55 -1.83
CA ARG A 246 -0.63 -11.96 -0.44
C ARG A 246 -1.87 -12.09 0.41
N ARG A 247 -3.04 -11.83 -0.17
CA ARG A 247 -4.31 -12.05 0.52
C ARG A 247 -4.41 -13.50 0.97
N VAL A 248 -4.67 -13.68 2.27
CA VAL A 248 -4.67 -15.00 2.91
C VAL A 248 -6.08 -15.57 2.90
N PHE A 249 -6.21 -16.82 2.46
CA PHE A 249 -7.47 -17.56 2.45
C PHE A 249 -7.38 -18.75 3.41
N LEU A 250 -8.49 -19.03 4.09
CA LEU A 250 -8.63 -20.22 4.94
C LEU A 250 -9.22 -21.36 4.11
N PHE A 251 -8.50 -22.49 4.04
CA PHE A 251 -8.91 -23.70 3.35
C PHE A 251 -9.11 -24.87 4.31
N GLN A 252 -10.01 -25.79 3.93
CA GLN A 252 -10.24 -27.07 4.61
C GLN A 252 -9.77 -28.24 3.73
N LYS A 253 -8.94 -29.13 4.30
CA LYS A 253 -8.42 -30.30 3.58
C LYS A 253 -9.55 -31.28 3.25
N GLY A 254 -9.69 -31.63 1.97
CA GLY A 254 -10.73 -32.55 1.48
C GLY A 254 -12.12 -31.94 1.30
N ALA A 255 -12.32 -30.69 1.72
CA ALA A 255 -13.56 -29.93 1.52
C ALA A 255 -13.23 -28.56 0.90
N TYR A 256 -12.77 -28.57 -0.36
CA TYR A 256 -12.57 -27.35 -1.14
C TYR A 256 -13.95 -26.81 -1.51
N GLN A 257 -14.42 -25.84 -0.73
CA GLN A 257 -15.76 -25.29 -0.83
C GLN A 257 -15.97 -24.63 -2.20
N GLU A 258 -17.15 -24.82 -2.78
CA GLU A 258 -17.58 -24.08 -3.99
C GLU A 258 -17.76 -22.58 -3.76
N GLU A 259 -17.61 -22.10 -2.51
CA GLU A 259 -17.78 -20.71 -2.10
C GLU A 259 -16.53 -19.86 -2.39
N GLN A 260 -15.32 -20.44 -2.31
CA GLN A 260 -14.08 -19.75 -2.65
C GLN A 260 -13.68 -20.11 -4.08
N LYS A 261 -14.41 -19.58 -5.07
CA LYS A 261 -14.18 -19.84 -6.50
C LYS A 261 -12.96 -19.08 -7.06
N ILE A 262 -11.85 -19.15 -6.35
CA ILE A 262 -10.60 -18.46 -6.70
C ILE A 262 -10.13 -18.83 -8.11
N TRP A 263 -10.41 -20.05 -8.57
CA TRP A 263 -10.11 -20.53 -9.93
C TRP A 263 -10.84 -19.80 -11.06
N LEU A 264 -11.89 -19.02 -10.76
CA LEU A 264 -12.58 -18.17 -11.74
C LEU A 264 -11.88 -16.85 -12.00
N SER A 265 -10.89 -16.47 -11.19
CA SER A 265 -10.20 -15.18 -11.35
C SER A 265 -9.56 -15.08 -12.74
N PRO A 266 -9.93 -14.05 -13.54
CA PRO A 266 -9.27 -13.76 -14.81
C PRO A 266 -7.76 -13.56 -14.66
N GLY A 267 -7.29 -12.91 -13.59
CA GLY A 267 -5.87 -12.69 -13.35
C GLY A 267 -5.08 -13.98 -13.17
N LEU A 268 -5.66 -14.99 -12.49
CA LEU A 268 -5.03 -16.32 -12.37
C LEU A 268 -5.01 -17.08 -13.70
N ILE A 269 -6.09 -17.00 -14.47
CA ILE A 269 -6.15 -17.65 -15.78
C ILE A 269 -5.11 -17.04 -16.73
N GLU A 270 -4.99 -15.71 -16.80
CA GLU A 270 -3.97 -15.02 -17.61
C GLU A 270 -2.54 -15.37 -17.16
N ALA A 271 -2.31 -15.46 -15.84
CA ALA A 271 -1.05 -15.93 -15.27
C ALA A 271 -0.70 -17.37 -15.72
N PHE A 272 -1.65 -18.30 -15.67
CA PHE A 272 -1.44 -19.68 -16.11
C PHE A 272 -1.28 -19.82 -17.63
N GLU A 273 -1.94 -18.97 -18.42
CA GLU A 273 -1.74 -18.90 -19.87
C GLU A 273 -0.33 -18.45 -20.21
N PHE A 274 0.16 -17.41 -19.53
CA PHE A 274 1.51 -16.90 -19.74
C PHE A 274 2.59 -17.92 -19.36
N ALA A 275 2.41 -18.62 -18.24
CA ALA A 275 3.29 -19.69 -17.82
C ALA A 275 3.26 -20.92 -18.75
N GLY A 276 2.35 -20.95 -19.74
CA GLY A 276 2.20 -22.06 -20.69
C GLY A 276 1.46 -23.28 -20.12
N MET A 277 0.78 -23.13 -18.98
CA MET A 277 -0.01 -24.20 -18.36
C MET A 277 -1.42 -24.30 -18.94
N ILE A 278 -1.96 -23.19 -19.45
CA ILE A 278 -3.24 -23.12 -20.15
C ILE A 278 -2.99 -22.66 -21.58
N ASN A 279 -3.57 -23.36 -22.56
CA ASN A 279 -3.51 -22.89 -23.95
C ASN A 279 -4.51 -21.74 -24.17
N SER A 280 -4.00 -20.61 -24.65
CA SER A 280 -4.77 -19.39 -24.94
C SER A 280 -5.92 -19.60 -25.95
N GLU A 281 -5.86 -20.64 -26.80
CA GLU A 281 -6.88 -20.93 -27.83
C GLU A 281 -8.10 -21.69 -27.30
N LEU A 282 -8.05 -22.20 -26.05
CA LEU A 282 -9.15 -22.97 -25.47
C LEU A 282 -10.40 -22.12 -25.22
N SER A 283 -11.56 -22.78 -25.12
CA SER A 283 -12.78 -22.09 -24.71
C SER A 283 -12.70 -21.65 -23.25
N GLN A 284 -13.42 -20.58 -22.89
CA GLN A 284 -13.39 -20.02 -21.54
C GLN A 284 -13.77 -21.05 -20.45
N LYS A 285 -14.75 -21.92 -20.72
CA LYS A 285 -15.16 -22.98 -19.80
C LYS A 285 -14.07 -24.04 -19.58
N GLU A 286 -13.28 -24.34 -20.61
CA GLU A 286 -12.16 -25.27 -20.50
C GLU A 286 -11.02 -24.66 -19.71
N LYS A 287 -10.73 -23.37 -19.92
CA LYS A 287 -9.72 -22.62 -19.13
C LYS A 287 -10.06 -22.63 -17.64
N GLU A 288 -11.32 -22.36 -17.30
CA GLU A 288 -11.81 -22.42 -15.91
C GLU A 288 -11.67 -23.81 -15.29
N LYS A 289 -11.98 -24.86 -16.07
CA LYS A 289 -11.83 -26.24 -15.62
C LYS A 289 -10.36 -26.59 -15.33
N ILE A 290 -9.44 -26.26 -16.24
CA ILE A 290 -8.01 -26.51 -16.04
C ILE A 290 -7.46 -25.72 -14.85
N SER A 291 -7.82 -24.44 -14.72
CA SER A 291 -7.47 -23.60 -13.56
C SER A 291 -7.94 -24.25 -12.24
N LYS A 292 -9.19 -24.73 -12.21
CA LYS A 292 -9.74 -25.44 -11.05
C LYS A 292 -8.95 -26.70 -10.72
N GLU A 293 -8.60 -27.51 -11.72
CA GLU A 293 -7.82 -28.74 -11.53
C GLU A 293 -6.41 -28.44 -10.99
N LEU A 294 -5.70 -27.45 -11.54
CA LEU A 294 -4.36 -27.04 -11.08
C LEU A 294 -4.36 -26.59 -9.61
N ILE A 295 -5.32 -25.74 -9.25
CA ILE A 295 -5.43 -25.19 -7.89
C ILE A 295 -5.83 -26.29 -6.91
N ILE A 296 -6.87 -27.07 -7.20
CA ILE A 296 -7.33 -28.14 -6.30
C ILE A 296 -6.24 -29.19 -6.10
N ASN A 297 -5.55 -29.63 -7.15
CA ASN A 297 -4.46 -30.59 -7.02
C ASN A 297 -3.34 -30.08 -6.10
N THR A 298 -3.06 -28.78 -6.15
CA THR A 298 -2.06 -28.14 -5.26
C THR A 298 -2.55 -28.06 -3.82
N LEU A 299 -3.82 -27.73 -3.60
CA LEU A 299 -4.40 -27.66 -2.25
C LEU A 299 -4.55 -29.05 -1.60
N VAL A 300 -4.88 -30.09 -2.37
CA VAL A 300 -4.93 -31.50 -1.91
C VAL A 300 -3.59 -31.94 -1.34
N ASN A 301 -2.51 -31.59 -2.02
CA ASN A 301 -1.15 -31.96 -1.66
C ASN A 301 -0.46 -30.91 -0.76
N TRP A 302 -1.22 -30.08 -0.05
CA TRP A 302 -0.63 -29.05 0.81
C TRP A 302 0.09 -29.67 2.02
N ASP A 303 1.30 -29.21 2.28
CA ASP A 303 2.22 -29.68 3.32
C ASP A 303 1.76 -29.32 4.74
N THR A 304 0.64 -29.90 5.17
CA THR A 304 0.11 -29.77 6.52
C THR A 304 -0.68 -31.01 6.94
N ASN A 305 -0.48 -31.41 8.20
CA ASN A 305 -1.23 -32.47 8.85
C ASN A 305 -2.54 -31.95 9.47
N GLN A 306 -2.73 -30.63 9.50
CA GLN A 306 -3.96 -30.02 10.02
C GLN A 306 -5.09 -30.17 9.01
N SER A 307 -6.32 -30.26 9.52
CA SER A 307 -7.54 -30.27 8.70
C SER A 307 -7.82 -28.92 8.05
N TRP A 308 -7.19 -27.85 8.53
CA TRP A 308 -7.33 -26.48 8.05
C TRP A 308 -5.96 -25.86 7.83
N PHE A 309 -5.84 -24.97 6.85
CA PHE A 309 -4.62 -24.22 6.62
C PHE A 309 -4.91 -22.88 5.94
N PHE A 310 -3.98 -21.95 6.13
CA PHE A 310 -3.97 -20.67 5.45
C PHE A 310 -3.04 -20.74 4.24
N ALA A 311 -3.48 -20.18 3.11
CA ALA A 311 -2.64 -20.02 1.94
C ALA A 311 -2.92 -18.71 1.23
N SER A 312 -1.86 -18.08 0.72
CA SER A 312 -1.97 -16.91 -0.18
C SER A 312 -1.90 -17.33 -1.65
N ILE A 313 -2.34 -16.44 -2.55
CA ILE A 313 -2.24 -16.67 -4.00
C ILE A 313 -0.78 -16.79 -4.45
N GLU A 314 0.12 -15.99 -3.87
CA GLU A 314 1.56 -16.08 -4.11
C GLU A 314 2.09 -17.49 -3.80
N GLN A 315 1.70 -18.06 -2.66
CA GLN A 315 2.12 -19.41 -2.27
C GLN A 315 1.52 -20.49 -3.18
N ILE A 316 0.24 -20.34 -3.57
CA ILE A 316 -0.42 -21.27 -4.50
C ILE A 316 0.26 -21.24 -5.87
N LEU A 317 0.52 -20.06 -6.43
CA LEU A 317 1.23 -19.89 -7.70
C LEU A 317 2.64 -20.49 -7.64
N ARG A 318 3.36 -20.25 -6.54
CA ARG A 318 4.72 -20.78 -6.35
C ARG A 318 4.75 -22.30 -6.38
N LYS A 319 3.85 -22.96 -5.63
CA LYS A 319 3.75 -24.43 -5.63
C LYS A 319 3.31 -25.00 -6.98
N ILE A 320 2.36 -24.36 -7.66
CA ILE A 320 1.93 -24.79 -9.01
C ILE A 320 3.12 -24.72 -9.98
N LEU A 321 3.89 -23.63 -9.96
CA LEU A 321 5.07 -23.48 -10.82
C LEU A 321 6.19 -24.46 -10.47
N LEU A 322 6.45 -24.72 -9.19
CA LEU A 322 7.43 -25.74 -8.76
C LEU A 322 7.06 -27.12 -9.31
N ASN A 323 5.78 -27.50 -9.21
CA ASN A 323 5.26 -28.74 -9.78
C ASN A 323 5.39 -28.77 -11.31
N HIS A 324 5.15 -27.64 -11.98
CA HIS A 324 5.28 -27.53 -13.43
C HIS A 324 6.73 -27.71 -13.92
N PHE A 325 7.71 -27.18 -13.18
CA PHE A 325 9.14 -27.30 -13.52
C PHE A 325 9.82 -28.56 -12.97
N GLU A 326 9.12 -29.34 -12.14
CA GLU A 326 9.63 -30.51 -11.41
C GLU A 326 10.81 -30.13 -10.48
N LEU A 327 10.62 -29.06 -9.69
CA LEU A 327 11.61 -28.54 -8.74
C LEU A 327 11.11 -28.63 -7.30
N THR A 328 12.02 -28.77 -6.33
CA THR A 328 11.71 -28.62 -4.90
C THR A 328 12.02 -27.20 -4.40
N GLU A 329 11.48 -26.86 -3.23
CA GLU A 329 11.83 -25.61 -2.52
C GLU A 329 13.33 -25.53 -2.20
N GLU A 330 13.94 -26.66 -1.84
CA GLU A 330 15.36 -26.78 -1.55
C GLU A 330 16.21 -26.51 -2.82
N ASP A 331 15.80 -27.03 -3.98
CA ASP A 331 16.50 -26.79 -5.27
C ASP A 331 16.58 -25.29 -5.61
N VAL A 332 15.54 -24.51 -5.27
CA VAL A 332 15.51 -23.05 -5.50
C VAL A 332 16.35 -22.31 -4.46
N HIS A 333 16.23 -22.69 -3.18
CA HIS A 333 17.00 -22.06 -2.11
C HIS A 333 18.51 -22.22 -2.29
N GLU A 334 18.97 -23.42 -2.67
CA GLU A 334 20.38 -23.67 -3.00
C GLU A 334 20.87 -22.85 -4.20
N TYR A 335 19.98 -22.51 -5.15
CA TYR A 335 20.33 -21.69 -6.30
C TYR A 335 20.49 -20.21 -5.92
N GLU A 336 19.58 -19.67 -5.10
CA GLU A 336 19.60 -18.28 -4.64
C GLU A 336 20.80 -17.95 -3.75
N LEU A 337 21.33 -18.92 -3.00
CA LEU A 337 22.51 -18.76 -2.15
C LEU A 337 23.85 -18.76 -2.90
N ARG A 338 23.87 -18.98 -4.22
CA ARG A 338 25.12 -19.02 -5.00
C ARG A 338 25.70 -17.62 -5.19
N PRO A 339 27.01 -17.42 -5.01
CA PRO A 339 27.64 -16.11 -5.14
C PRO A 339 27.45 -15.52 -6.54
N SER A 340 27.04 -14.25 -6.60
CA SER A 340 26.60 -13.52 -7.79
C SER A 340 27.65 -13.46 -8.92
N GLY A 341 28.93 -13.71 -8.61
CA GLY A 341 30.02 -13.81 -9.60
C GLY A 341 29.87 -14.96 -10.61
N MET A 342 29.02 -15.97 -10.34
CA MET A 342 28.69 -17.04 -11.30
C MET A 342 27.32 -16.85 -11.97
N ILE A 343 26.52 -15.88 -11.52
CA ILE A 343 25.22 -15.53 -12.11
C ILE A 343 25.44 -14.28 -12.94
N HIS A 344 25.87 -14.44 -14.19
CA HIS A 344 25.99 -13.31 -15.12
C HIS A 344 24.68 -12.51 -15.13
N GLY A 345 24.71 -11.28 -14.60
CA GLY A 345 23.60 -10.32 -14.53
C GLY A 345 23.03 -9.85 -15.88
N GLY A 346 23.29 -10.60 -16.95
CA GLY A 346 22.65 -10.46 -18.25
C GLY A 346 21.74 -11.62 -18.65
N LEU A 347 21.68 -12.72 -17.86
CA LEU A 347 20.99 -13.96 -18.23
C LEU A 347 19.61 -14.17 -17.60
N LEU A 348 19.21 -13.38 -16.59
CA LEU A 348 17.89 -13.46 -15.95
C LEU A 348 16.73 -12.88 -16.80
N MET A 349 17.02 -12.31 -17.97
CA MET A 349 16.06 -11.58 -18.81
C MET A 349 16.24 -11.85 -20.31
N GLN A 350 16.78 -13.03 -20.70
CA GLN A 350 16.71 -13.48 -22.10
C GLN A 350 15.50 -14.41 -22.30
N PRO A 351 14.72 -14.25 -23.38
CA PRO A 351 13.54 -15.04 -23.62
C PRO A 351 13.91 -16.51 -23.93
N PRO A 352 13.10 -17.50 -23.50
CA PRO A 352 13.43 -18.90 -23.69
C PRO A 352 13.40 -19.31 -25.15
N THR A 353 14.39 -20.09 -25.57
CA THR A 353 14.23 -21.05 -26.68
C THR A 353 13.41 -22.23 -26.17
N THR A 354 12.26 -22.44 -26.80
CA THR A 354 11.30 -23.52 -26.53
C THR A 354 11.87 -24.89 -26.93
N SER A 355 12.56 -25.56 -25.99
CA SER A 355 12.78 -27.01 -26.07
C SER A 355 13.03 -27.58 -24.68
N ALA A 356 12.03 -28.29 -24.14
CA ALA A 356 11.97 -28.79 -22.77
C ALA A 356 12.58 -30.20 -22.56
N LYS A 357 13.56 -30.63 -23.37
CA LYS A 357 14.20 -31.94 -23.19
C LYS A 357 15.71 -31.79 -23.04
N GLY A 358 16.19 -31.94 -21.80
CA GLY A 358 17.62 -32.02 -21.47
C GLY A 358 18.24 -30.84 -20.72
N LYS A 359 17.46 -30.01 -20.02
CA LYS A 359 17.99 -28.84 -19.27
C LYS A 359 18.53 -29.22 -17.89
N SER A 360 19.64 -28.60 -17.48
CA SER A 360 20.23 -28.79 -16.14
C SER A 360 19.29 -28.25 -15.05
N LYS A 361 19.38 -28.78 -13.82
CA LYS A 361 18.58 -28.29 -12.67
C LYS A 361 18.72 -26.77 -12.46
N GLY A 362 19.92 -26.22 -12.65
CA GLY A 362 20.17 -24.77 -12.50
C GLY A 362 19.46 -23.90 -13.55
N GLU A 363 19.34 -24.37 -14.81
CA GLU A 363 18.56 -23.66 -15.84
C GLU A 363 17.06 -23.69 -15.54
N LYS A 364 16.56 -24.80 -14.99
CA LYS A 364 15.17 -24.90 -14.53
C LYS A 364 14.91 -23.92 -13.38
N CYS A 365 15.79 -23.82 -12.39
CA CYS A 365 15.65 -22.85 -11.29
C CYS A 365 15.65 -21.39 -11.79
N SER A 366 16.55 -21.05 -12.73
CA SER A 366 16.57 -19.71 -13.32
C SER A 366 15.29 -19.39 -14.10
N GLN A 367 14.76 -20.33 -14.88
CA GLN A 367 13.50 -20.15 -15.62
C GLN A 367 12.30 -20.04 -14.69
N PHE A 368 12.29 -20.84 -13.62
CA PHE A 368 11.26 -20.78 -12.58
C PHE A 368 11.22 -19.39 -11.92
N LEU A 369 12.36 -18.86 -11.46
CA LEU A 369 12.39 -17.54 -10.80
C LEU A 369 11.90 -16.43 -11.73
N GLN A 370 12.34 -16.45 -12.99
CA GLN A 370 11.88 -15.47 -13.98
C GLN A 370 10.38 -15.58 -14.25
N GLN A 371 9.87 -16.79 -14.53
CA GLN A 371 8.45 -16.99 -14.78
C GLN A 371 7.60 -16.70 -13.56
N PHE A 372 8.09 -16.97 -12.35
CA PHE A 372 7.37 -16.69 -11.12
C PHE A 372 7.15 -15.18 -10.95
N GLU A 373 8.19 -14.36 -11.15
CA GLU A 373 8.05 -12.89 -11.12
C GLU A 373 7.14 -12.36 -12.23
N GLU A 374 7.28 -12.86 -13.47
CA GLU A 374 6.44 -12.45 -14.60
C GLU A 374 4.95 -12.83 -14.37
N THR A 375 4.69 -14.03 -13.85
CA THR A 375 3.34 -14.51 -13.53
C THR A 375 2.69 -13.66 -12.43
N LYS A 376 3.46 -13.28 -11.40
CA LYS A 376 3.00 -12.35 -10.35
C LYS A 376 2.63 -10.99 -10.95
N ASN A 377 3.45 -10.45 -11.85
CA ASN A 377 3.19 -9.17 -12.48
C ASN A 377 1.95 -9.20 -13.39
N ILE A 378 1.71 -10.27 -14.13
CA ILE A 378 0.52 -10.44 -14.97
C ILE A 378 -0.75 -10.49 -14.13
N PHE A 379 -0.74 -11.27 -13.04
CA PHE A 379 -1.88 -11.32 -12.12
C PHE A 379 -2.24 -9.91 -11.61
N LYS A 380 -1.24 -9.13 -11.17
CA LYS A 380 -1.45 -7.77 -10.65
C LYS A 380 -1.89 -6.77 -11.75
N ALA A 381 -1.42 -6.93 -12.99
CA ALA A 381 -1.54 -5.90 -14.05
C ALA A 381 -2.96 -5.73 -14.57
N ILE A 382 -3.84 -6.66 -14.17
CA ILE A 382 -5.24 -6.66 -14.50
C ILE A 382 -6.02 -5.62 -13.65
N SER A 383 -5.62 -5.40 -12.40
CA SER A 383 -6.34 -4.56 -11.44
C SER A 383 -5.56 -3.32 -10.99
N ASP A 384 -4.23 -3.31 -11.16
CA ASP A 384 -3.35 -2.23 -10.75
C ASP A 384 -2.60 -1.62 -11.95
N ASN A 385 -2.36 -0.31 -11.91
CA ASN A 385 -1.56 0.40 -12.90
C ASN A 385 -0.09 0.48 -12.45
N ALA A 386 0.79 -0.28 -13.11
CA ALA A 386 2.19 -0.43 -12.69
C ALA A 386 2.95 0.90 -12.59
N LEU A 387 2.81 1.82 -13.56
CA LEU A 387 3.49 3.11 -13.53
C LEU A 387 2.98 4.02 -12.41
N LEU A 388 1.66 4.08 -12.24
CA LEU A 388 1.04 4.87 -11.17
C LEU A 388 1.49 4.40 -9.79
N LYS A 389 1.51 3.07 -9.57
CA LYS A 389 1.96 2.45 -8.32
C LYS A 389 3.46 2.57 -8.09
N SER A 390 4.26 2.43 -9.13
CA SER A 390 5.71 2.66 -9.04
C SER A 390 6.01 4.12 -8.66
N TRP A 391 5.25 5.08 -9.19
CA TRP A 391 5.37 6.49 -8.79
C TRP A 391 4.97 6.71 -7.32
N GLU A 392 3.81 6.19 -6.89
CA GLU A 392 3.35 6.27 -5.50
C GLU A 392 4.39 5.74 -4.51
N PHE A 393 4.97 4.56 -4.77
CA PHE A 393 5.97 3.95 -3.88
C PHE A 393 7.33 4.63 -3.95
N THR A 394 7.67 5.25 -5.08
CA THR A 394 8.84 6.13 -5.15
C THR A 394 8.63 7.38 -4.30
N LEU A 395 7.43 7.97 -4.33
CA LEU A 395 7.04 9.09 -3.46
C LEU A 395 7.08 8.68 -1.98
N ALA A 396 6.58 7.48 -1.64
CA ALA A 396 6.62 6.93 -0.29
C ALA A 396 8.04 6.84 0.30
N SER A 397 9.05 6.62 -0.54
CA SER A 397 10.46 6.57 -0.11
C SER A 397 10.97 7.90 0.46
N PHE A 398 10.29 9.02 0.26
CA PHE A 398 10.63 10.28 0.91
C PHE A 398 10.26 10.33 2.41
N ALA A 399 9.41 9.43 2.90
CA ALA A 399 9.02 9.38 4.31
C ALA A 399 10.18 9.09 5.27
N GLU A 400 11.21 8.38 4.80
CA GLU A 400 12.36 7.95 5.59
C GLU A 400 13.65 8.69 5.17
N THR A 401 13.53 10.02 5.01
CA THR A 401 14.67 10.89 4.68
C THR A 401 15.33 11.52 5.92
N LYS A 402 14.88 11.16 7.12
CA LYS A 402 15.60 11.51 8.35
C LYS A 402 16.90 10.73 8.38
N ALA A 403 18.02 11.42 8.12
CA ALA A 403 19.35 10.85 8.31
C ALA A 403 19.47 10.11 9.66
N GLN A 404 18.77 10.56 10.71
CA GLN A 404 18.76 9.96 12.06
C GLN A 404 18.22 8.52 12.15
N PHE A 405 17.30 8.08 11.30
CA PHE A 405 16.66 6.76 11.43
C PHE A 405 17.42 5.67 10.66
N THR A 406 17.85 5.96 9.42
CA THR A 406 18.83 5.12 8.70
C THR A 406 20.11 4.93 9.49
N ARG A 407 20.55 6.00 10.15
CA ARG A 407 21.60 5.95 11.15
C ARG A 407 21.27 4.96 12.25
N TRP A 408 20.11 5.07 12.88
CA TRP A 408 19.73 4.23 14.00
C TRP A 408 19.72 2.72 13.66
N ASN A 409 19.07 2.29 12.58
CA ASN A 409 19.02 0.86 12.22
C ASN A 409 20.36 0.31 11.77
N LEU A 410 21.07 1.02 10.90
CA LEU A 410 22.39 0.60 10.46
C LEU A 410 23.36 0.57 11.66
N TYR A 411 23.38 1.58 12.52
CA TYR A 411 24.25 1.60 13.71
C TYR A 411 23.93 0.51 14.72
N SER A 412 22.65 0.28 15.01
CA SER A 412 22.23 -0.80 15.89
C SER A 412 22.68 -2.15 15.33
N SER A 413 22.56 -2.37 14.02
CA SER A 413 23.02 -3.62 13.40
C SER A 413 24.55 -3.76 13.41
N LEU A 414 25.31 -2.68 13.20
CA LEU A 414 26.78 -2.70 13.19
C LEU A 414 27.40 -2.87 14.59
N GLY A 415 26.70 -2.46 15.65
CA GLY A 415 27.20 -2.53 17.02
C GLY A 415 28.48 -1.72 17.19
N LEU A 416 28.41 -0.41 16.92
CA LEU A 416 29.58 0.45 16.90
C LEU A 416 30.15 0.76 18.28
N ARG A 417 29.39 0.57 19.37
CA ARG A 417 29.85 0.88 20.74
C ARG A 417 30.73 -0.22 21.32
N PRO A 418 31.66 0.07 22.26
CA PRO A 418 32.53 -0.96 22.84
C PRO A 418 31.78 -2.04 23.63
N GLU A 419 30.56 -1.74 24.10
CA GLU A 419 29.72 -2.65 24.88
C GLU A 419 28.86 -3.59 24.01
N ASP A 420 28.74 -3.30 22.70
CA ASP A 420 27.89 -4.04 21.77
C ASP A 420 28.54 -5.38 21.38
N LYS A 421 28.34 -6.41 22.19
CA LYS A 421 28.92 -7.76 21.97
C LYS A 421 28.75 -8.25 20.53
N GLY A 422 29.84 -8.75 19.94
CA GLY A 422 29.91 -9.23 18.56
C GLY A 422 29.84 -8.13 17.48
N GLY A 423 29.75 -6.85 17.86
CA GLY A 423 29.75 -5.71 16.95
C GLY A 423 31.14 -5.30 16.46
N ILE A 424 31.20 -4.25 15.65
CA ILE A 424 32.46 -3.66 15.16
C ILE A 424 33.17 -2.87 16.28
N GLY A 425 32.42 -2.27 17.21
CA GLY A 425 32.94 -1.48 18.32
C GLY A 425 33.94 -2.23 19.21
N PRO A 426 33.60 -3.42 19.73
CA PRO A 426 34.54 -4.22 20.53
C PRO A 426 35.79 -4.65 19.74
N CYS A 427 35.65 -4.96 18.44
CA CYS A 427 36.77 -5.31 17.56
C CYS A 427 37.75 -4.13 17.44
N LEU A 428 37.23 -2.94 17.13
CA LEU A 428 37.98 -1.69 17.08
C LEU A 428 38.65 -1.39 18.41
N TYR A 429 37.89 -1.43 19.51
CA TYR A 429 38.38 -1.10 20.84
C TYR A 429 39.51 -2.04 21.28
N THR A 430 39.42 -3.34 20.98
CA THR A 430 40.46 -4.32 21.33
C THR A 430 41.77 -4.03 20.60
N ILE A 431 41.72 -3.70 19.31
CA ILE A 431 42.91 -3.38 18.50
C ILE A 431 43.53 -2.07 18.98
N LEU A 432 42.72 -1.03 19.16
CA LEU A 432 43.18 0.28 19.60
C LEU A 432 43.77 0.22 21.01
N LYS A 433 43.15 -0.53 21.93
CA LYS A 433 43.66 -0.74 23.27
C LYS A 433 45.02 -1.43 23.26
N ARG A 434 45.17 -2.51 22.46
CA ARG A 434 46.47 -3.18 22.31
C ARG A 434 47.55 -2.22 21.82
N LYS A 435 47.27 -1.43 20.78
CA LYS A 435 48.22 -0.45 20.22
C LYS A 435 48.55 0.68 21.19
N LEU A 436 47.55 1.12 21.97
CA LEU A 436 47.72 2.11 23.03
C LEU A 436 48.61 1.58 24.15
N ASP A 437 48.38 0.35 24.60
CA ASP A 437 49.17 -0.33 25.63
C ASP A 437 50.62 -0.52 25.15
N GLU A 438 50.84 -0.96 23.91
CA GLU A 438 52.17 -1.05 23.28
C GLU A 438 52.89 0.31 23.23
N CYS A 439 52.15 1.39 22.93
CA CYS A 439 52.74 2.74 22.94
C CYS A 439 53.08 3.20 24.35
N ASN A 440 52.21 2.95 25.33
CA ASN A 440 52.43 3.33 26.72
C ASN A 440 53.62 2.56 27.33
N GLU A 441 53.76 1.27 27.02
CA GLU A 441 54.91 0.46 27.43
C GLU A 441 56.21 1.00 26.83
N ASN A 442 56.20 1.38 25.54
CA ASN A 442 57.35 2.02 24.90
C ASN A 442 57.67 3.39 25.50
N VAL A 443 56.66 4.23 25.78
CA VAL A 443 56.85 5.52 26.47
C VAL A 443 57.49 5.30 27.83
N GLN A 444 57.01 4.31 28.60
CA GLN A 444 57.58 3.98 29.90
C GLN A 444 59.03 3.51 29.76
N LYS A 445 59.31 2.58 28.84
CA LYS A 445 60.66 2.09 28.58
C LYS A 445 61.63 3.22 28.19
N TYR A 446 61.26 4.06 27.24
CA TYR A 446 62.10 5.19 26.84
C TYR A 446 62.20 6.25 27.92
N ASN A 447 61.19 6.41 28.78
CA ASN A 447 61.27 7.31 29.94
C ASN A 447 62.24 6.76 30.99
N GLU A 448 62.23 5.46 31.26
CA GLU A 448 63.19 4.79 32.15
C GLU A 448 64.63 4.89 31.61
N GLU A 449 64.84 4.66 30.31
CA GLU A 449 66.14 4.84 29.65
C GLU A 449 66.59 6.31 29.66
N TYR A 450 65.66 7.25 29.42
CA TYR A 450 65.89 8.69 29.51
C TYR A 450 66.32 9.12 30.93
N GLU A 451 65.64 8.62 31.96
CA GLU A 451 65.98 8.87 33.36
C GLU A 451 67.31 8.23 33.76
N ALA A 452 67.72 7.10 33.16
CA ALA A 452 69.01 6.46 33.40
C ALA A 452 70.20 7.21 32.76
N VAL A 453 70.00 7.81 31.58
CA VAL A 453 71.04 8.57 30.86
C VAL A 453 71.22 9.98 31.43
N TYR A 454 70.16 10.59 31.99
CA TYR A 454 70.18 11.97 32.51
C TYR A 454 71.25 12.21 33.61
N PRO A 455 71.42 11.37 34.65
CA PRO A 455 72.48 11.50 35.65
C PRO A 455 73.89 11.39 35.05
N GLN A 456 74.08 10.55 34.04
CA GLN A 456 75.37 10.38 33.35
C GLN A 456 75.74 11.66 32.60
N LEU A 457 74.76 12.29 31.96
CA LEU A 457 74.92 13.55 31.23
C LEU A 457 75.29 14.70 32.19
N LEU A 458 74.64 14.77 33.35
CA LEU A 458 74.99 15.70 34.44
C LEU A 458 76.38 15.43 35.03
N TYR A 459 76.76 14.15 35.16
CA TYR A 459 78.10 13.75 35.61
C TYR A 459 79.17 14.22 34.63
N TYR A 460 79.03 13.95 33.32
CA TYR A 460 79.96 14.43 32.30
C TYR A 460 80.00 15.97 32.24
N GLN A 461 78.86 16.66 32.36
CA GLN A 461 78.80 18.12 32.41
C GLN A 461 79.58 18.70 33.61
N ARG A 462 79.47 18.08 34.79
CA ARG A 462 80.26 18.45 35.99
C ARG A 462 81.74 18.13 35.81
N ARG A 463 82.08 17.02 35.14
CA ARG A 463 83.45 16.61 34.86
C ARG A 463 84.16 17.52 33.85
N ILE A 464 83.44 18.05 32.86
CA ILE A 464 83.93 19.09 31.93
C ILE A 464 84.33 20.36 32.70
N ARG A 465 83.59 20.74 33.75
CA ARG A 465 83.91 21.94 34.57
C ARG A 465 85.16 21.78 35.44
N ASN A 466 85.57 20.54 35.74
CA ASN A 466 86.67 20.23 36.67
C ASN A 466 87.89 19.56 35.98
N ALA A 467 87.98 19.62 34.65
CA ALA A 467 89.05 18.96 33.89
C ALA A 467 90.42 19.63 34.12
N THR A 468 91.45 18.84 34.44
CA THR A 468 92.81 19.30 34.79
C THR A 468 93.79 19.38 33.61
N SER A 469 93.44 18.88 32.42
CA SER A 469 94.25 19.04 31.19
C SER A 469 93.40 19.20 29.91
N GLU A 470 93.96 19.85 28.89
CA GLU A 470 93.28 20.19 27.63
C GLU A 470 92.94 18.95 26.78
N LYS A 471 93.79 17.91 26.79
CA LYS A 471 93.50 16.63 26.14
C LYS A 471 92.36 15.87 26.82
N ASP A 472 92.30 15.92 28.14
CA ASP A 472 91.25 15.27 28.93
C ASP A 472 89.90 15.99 28.73
N ALA A 473 89.91 17.32 28.63
CA ALA A 473 88.73 18.11 28.30
C ALA A 473 88.18 17.82 26.89
N GLN A 474 89.02 17.58 25.89
CA GLN A 474 88.57 17.19 24.54
C GLN A 474 87.92 15.81 24.52
N TRP A 475 88.48 14.83 25.24
CA TRP A 475 87.92 13.49 25.33
C TRP A 475 86.56 13.49 26.06
N ILE A 476 86.45 14.18 27.19
CA ILE A 476 85.20 14.32 27.94
C ILE A 476 84.13 15.08 27.12
N ARG A 477 84.52 16.05 26.28
CA ARG A 477 83.59 16.72 25.35
C ARG A 477 83.04 15.78 24.27
N ALA A 478 83.87 14.89 23.72
CA ALA A 478 83.43 13.91 22.74
C ALA A 478 82.44 12.90 23.36
N GLU A 479 82.71 12.42 24.57
CA GLU A 479 81.77 11.54 25.30
C GLU A 479 80.48 12.25 25.70
N TYR A 480 80.55 13.52 26.13
CA TYR A 480 79.38 14.35 26.40
C TYR A 480 78.53 14.55 25.13
N GLN A 481 79.15 14.81 23.98
CA GLN A 481 78.43 14.94 22.71
C GLN A 481 77.76 13.63 22.30
N ALA A 482 78.42 12.49 22.46
CA ALA A 482 77.83 11.18 22.19
C ALA A 482 76.61 10.92 23.10
N LYS A 483 76.74 11.15 24.40
CA LYS A 483 75.64 10.99 25.37
C LYS A 483 74.53 12.02 25.22
N ALA A 484 74.83 13.23 24.75
CA ALA A 484 73.84 14.25 24.43
C ALA A 484 73.04 13.91 23.18
N ASN A 485 73.67 13.31 22.17
CA ASN A 485 72.97 12.81 20.98
C ASN A 485 72.07 11.61 21.35
N GLU A 486 72.56 10.69 22.17
CA GLU A 486 71.77 9.56 22.72
C GLU A 486 70.55 10.07 23.50
N PHE A 487 70.74 11.04 24.39
CA PHE A 487 69.67 11.67 25.15
C PHE A 487 68.61 12.36 24.27
N ARG A 488 69.04 13.15 23.28
CA ARG A 488 68.11 13.78 22.32
C ARG A 488 67.34 12.74 21.50
N SER A 489 68.00 11.65 21.11
CA SER A 489 67.36 10.57 20.36
C SER A 489 66.28 9.88 21.21
N LEU A 490 66.54 9.66 22.50
CA LEU A 490 65.57 9.11 23.44
C LEU A 490 64.41 10.06 23.73
N GLU A 491 64.67 11.37 23.84
CA GLU A 491 63.64 12.40 23.98
C GLU A 491 62.73 12.44 22.74
N GLU A 492 63.31 12.45 21.54
CA GLU A 492 62.57 12.40 20.27
C GLU A 492 61.72 11.11 20.16
N LEU A 493 62.27 9.96 20.56
CA LEU A 493 61.54 8.68 20.56
C LEU A 493 60.40 8.68 21.59
N ARG A 494 60.64 9.12 22.82
CA ARG A 494 59.62 9.23 23.87
C ARG A 494 58.48 10.13 23.42
N ASP A 495 58.80 11.33 22.92
CA ASP A 495 57.81 12.29 22.48
C ASP A 495 57.04 11.80 21.23
N LYS A 496 57.71 11.06 20.34
CA LYS A 496 57.05 10.38 19.20
C LYS A 496 56.03 9.34 19.68
N PHE A 497 56.39 8.45 20.61
CA PHE A 497 55.47 7.43 21.13
C PHE A 497 54.36 8.03 22.00
N HIS A 498 54.65 9.08 22.77
CA HIS A 498 53.65 9.81 23.55
C HIS A 498 52.63 10.51 22.64
N ASN A 499 53.09 11.12 21.55
CA ASN A 499 52.19 11.70 20.53
C ASN A 499 51.36 10.63 19.80
N LYS A 500 51.93 9.45 19.52
CA LYS A 500 51.17 8.31 18.97
C LYS A 500 50.11 7.79 19.95
N ALA A 501 50.44 7.62 21.23
CA ALA A 501 49.49 7.19 22.27
C ALA A 501 48.30 8.16 22.39
N ARG A 502 48.58 9.47 22.38
CA ARG A 502 47.54 10.51 22.39
C ARG A 502 46.62 10.42 21.17
N ARG A 503 47.16 10.10 19.98
CA ARG A 503 46.36 9.90 18.78
C ARG A 503 45.48 8.67 18.87
N TYR A 504 46.01 7.53 19.36
CA TYR A 504 45.23 6.31 19.55
C TYR A 504 44.08 6.48 20.53
N ALA A 505 44.27 7.25 21.61
CA ALA A 505 43.21 7.53 22.57
C ALA A 505 42.00 8.23 21.95
N ASN A 506 42.19 9.06 20.92
CA ASN A 506 41.11 9.78 20.23
C ASN A 506 40.70 9.12 18.90
N LEU A 507 41.41 8.07 18.47
CA LEU A 507 41.23 7.47 17.15
C LEU A 507 39.87 6.76 17.01
N TYR A 508 39.39 6.16 18.11
CA TYR A 508 38.09 5.50 18.13
C TYR A 508 36.95 6.46 17.77
N ASP A 509 36.81 7.56 18.52
CA ASP A 509 35.76 8.56 18.28
C ASP A 509 35.90 9.22 16.90
N GLY A 510 37.14 9.51 16.48
CA GLY A 510 37.42 10.05 15.15
C GLY A 510 37.00 9.13 14.01
N LEU A 511 37.26 7.82 14.13
CA LEU A 511 36.83 6.84 13.12
C LEU A 511 35.30 6.72 13.06
N ILE A 512 34.63 6.66 14.21
CA ILE A 512 33.16 6.60 14.26
C ILE A 512 32.54 7.85 13.65
N ASP A 513 33.05 9.05 13.96
CA ASP A 513 32.56 10.31 13.39
C ASP A 513 32.77 10.38 11.87
N LEU A 514 33.89 9.86 11.35
CA LEU A 514 34.14 9.82 9.91
C LEU A 514 33.21 8.83 9.21
N TYR A 515 33.06 7.61 9.74
CA TYR A 515 32.09 6.66 9.19
C TYR A 515 30.67 7.24 9.23
N TYR A 516 30.30 7.96 10.29
CA TYR A 516 29.01 8.63 10.43
C TYR A 516 28.73 9.64 9.30
N ARG A 517 29.76 10.33 8.81
CA ARG A 517 29.66 11.24 7.65
C ARG A 517 29.59 10.50 6.32
N LEU A 518 30.25 9.34 6.20
CA LEU A 518 30.33 8.59 4.95
C LEU A 518 29.13 7.68 4.70
N PHE A 519 28.50 7.11 5.72
CA PHE A 519 27.38 6.17 5.56
C PHE A 519 26.27 6.65 4.61
N PRO A 520 25.76 7.91 4.69
CA PRO A 520 24.71 8.38 3.78
C PRO A 520 25.11 8.40 2.29
N ASN A 521 26.41 8.46 1.99
CA ASN A 521 26.93 8.43 0.62
C ASN A 521 26.94 7.01 0.04
N TYR A 522 26.94 5.99 0.91
CA TYR A 522 27.04 4.59 0.54
C TYR A 522 25.78 3.78 0.79
N PHE A 523 24.94 4.19 1.75
CA PHE A 523 23.72 3.49 2.12
C PHE A 523 22.52 4.44 2.12
N GLN A 524 21.35 3.92 1.79
CA GLN A 524 20.07 4.62 1.92
C GLN A 524 18.93 3.63 2.06
N GLU A 525 17.94 4.00 2.86
CA GLU A 525 16.71 3.24 2.96
C GLU A 525 15.70 3.74 1.94
N ILE A 526 14.92 2.82 1.40
CA ILE A 526 13.79 3.11 0.53
C ILE A 526 12.57 2.34 1.02
N TYR A 527 11.40 2.87 0.72
CA TYR A 527 10.16 2.15 0.93
C TYR A 527 10.11 0.94 -0.02
N ASP A 528 9.69 -0.20 0.52
CA ASP A 528 9.50 -1.43 -0.23
C ASP A 528 8.12 -2.01 0.10
N ALA A 529 7.22 -1.88 -0.88
CA ALA A 529 5.84 -2.34 -0.80
C ALA A 529 5.72 -3.87 -0.65
N ASP A 530 6.77 -4.65 -0.92
CA ASP A 530 6.74 -6.10 -0.77
C ASP A 530 7.13 -6.54 0.65
N ILE A 531 7.28 -5.63 1.61
CA ILE A 531 7.63 -5.96 3.01
C ILE A 531 6.46 -5.58 3.93
N HIS A 532 5.98 -6.54 4.73
CA HIS A 532 4.91 -6.38 5.71
C HIS A 532 5.23 -7.15 6.99
N GLU A 533 4.67 -6.74 8.13
CA GLU A 533 4.74 -7.54 9.35
C GLU A 533 3.86 -8.79 9.26
N VAL A 534 4.39 -9.92 9.74
CA VAL A 534 3.70 -11.22 9.77
C VAL A 534 2.48 -11.21 10.71
N THR A 535 2.44 -10.25 11.65
CA THR A 535 1.48 -10.14 12.76
C THR A 535 0.43 -9.06 12.57
N ALA A 536 0.51 -8.21 11.53
CA ALA A 536 -0.45 -7.14 11.31
C ALA A 536 -1.85 -7.71 11.01
N GLY A 537 -2.87 -7.20 11.71
CA GLY A 537 -4.26 -7.50 11.39
C GLY A 537 -4.62 -7.00 9.98
N PRO A 538 -5.70 -7.51 9.36
CA PRO A 538 -6.09 -7.14 7.99
C PRO A 538 -6.42 -5.64 7.78
N TYR A 539 -6.55 -4.87 8.87
CA TYR A 539 -6.81 -3.43 8.86
C TYR A 539 -5.78 -2.62 9.68
N ASP A 540 -4.70 -3.26 10.12
CA ASP A 540 -3.64 -2.61 10.89
C ASP A 540 -2.52 -2.19 9.93
N ASP A 541 -2.67 -1.01 9.32
CA ASP A 541 -1.77 -0.45 8.30
C ASP A 541 -0.45 0.11 8.88
N SER A 542 -0.09 -0.28 10.11
CA SER A 542 0.81 0.51 10.96
C SER A 542 2.33 0.33 10.74
N PRO A 543 2.87 -0.74 10.12
CA PRO A 543 4.31 -0.79 9.88
C PRO A 543 4.64 -0.94 8.39
N ALA A 544 5.06 0.17 7.79
CA ALA A 544 5.54 0.28 6.42
C ALA A 544 6.88 -0.43 6.25
N GLY A 545 7.05 -1.16 5.14
CA GLY A 545 8.28 -1.87 4.81
C GLY A 545 9.40 -0.97 4.28
N PHE A 546 10.61 -1.14 4.82
CA PHE A 546 11.80 -0.43 4.35
C PHE A 546 12.95 -1.40 4.06
N ARG A 547 13.71 -1.08 3.02
CA ARG A 547 14.87 -1.85 2.57
C ARG A 547 16.11 -0.97 2.41
N LEU A 548 17.26 -1.50 2.82
CA LEU A 548 18.55 -0.87 2.65
C LEU A 548 19.10 -1.06 1.22
N LEU A 549 19.58 0.02 0.63
CA LEU A 549 20.31 0.07 -0.63
C LEU A 549 21.80 0.32 -0.40
N TYR A 550 22.63 -0.22 -1.28
CA TYR A 550 24.04 0.14 -1.40
C TYR A 550 24.29 0.97 -2.66
N LYS A 551 24.93 2.14 -2.49
CA LYS A 551 25.15 3.17 -3.52
C LYS A 551 26.52 3.12 -4.18
N TYR A 552 27.48 2.39 -3.61
CA TYR A 552 28.88 2.37 -4.04
C TYR A 552 29.55 3.77 -4.07
N GLY A 553 29.07 4.72 -3.26
CA GLY A 553 29.54 6.12 -3.29
C GLY A 553 29.11 6.92 -4.53
N ARG A 554 28.16 6.41 -5.33
CA ARG A 554 27.74 7.01 -6.59
C ARG A 554 26.43 7.77 -6.43
N SER A 555 26.32 8.89 -7.13
CA SER A 555 25.07 9.67 -7.17
C SER A 555 24.04 9.10 -8.15
N ASN A 556 24.42 8.20 -9.07
CA ASN A 556 23.50 7.62 -10.05
C ASN A 556 22.70 6.45 -9.47
N THR A 557 21.38 6.62 -9.35
CA THR A 557 20.45 5.66 -8.75
C THR A 557 20.31 4.36 -9.52
N SER A 558 20.52 4.38 -10.84
CA SER A 558 20.41 3.17 -11.69
C SER A 558 21.48 2.12 -11.39
N GLN A 559 22.50 2.48 -10.61
CA GLN A 559 23.61 1.61 -10.23
C GLN A 559 23.55 1.21 -8.75
N TRP A 560 22.54 1.67 -8.02
CA TRP A 560 22.34 1.29 -6.62
C TRP A 560 21.74 -0.11 -6.57
N THR A 561 22.15 -0.89 -5.58
CA THR A 561 21.73 -2.28 -5.40
C THR A 561 20.89 -2.42 -4.14
N GLN A 562 19.74 -3.09 -4.27
CA GLN A 562 18.93 -3.51 -3.14
C GLN A 562 19.61 -4.67 -2.42
N ILE A 563 19.62 -4.62 -1.09
CA ILE A 563 20.13 -5.71 -0.27
C ILE A 563 18.96 -6.64 0.06
N ASN A 564 19.04 -7.89 -0.38
CA ASN A 564 17.97 -8.88 -0.27
C ASN A 564 18.20 -9.91 0.82
N ASN A 565 19.46 -10.28 1.03
CA ASN A 565 19.85 -11.34 1.95
C ASN A 565 21.09 -10.93 2.76
N HIS A 566 21.44 -11.79 3.72
CA HIS A 566 22.58 -11.55 4.62
C HIS A 566 23.93 -11.53 3.90
N MET A 567 24.08 -12.31 2.81
CA MET A 567 25.34 -12.34 2.04
C MET A 567 25.56 -11.02 1.30
N GLU A 568 24.52 -10.50 0.64
CA GLU A 568 24.56 -9.18 0.00
C GLU A 568 24.81 -8.06 1.01
N PHE A 569 24.27 -8.17 2.23
CA PHE A 569 24.54 -7.22 3.31
C PHE A 569 26.01 -7.23 3.73
N ILE A 570 26.58 -8.42 3.95
CA ILE A 570 28.00 -8.59 4.30
C ILE A 570 28.90 -8.07 3.18
N ASP A 571 28.60 -8.40 1.92
CA ASP A 571 29.38 -7.95 0.76
C ASP A 571 29.30 -6.43 0.58
N ALA A 572 28.14 -5.82 0.82
CA ALA A 572 27.97 -4.36 0.81
C ALA A 572 28.79 -3.69 1.91
N LEU A 573 28.78 -4.22 3.14
CA LEU A 573 29.59 -3.71 4.25
C LEU A 573 31.09 -3.87 3.99
N ALA A 574 31.53 -5.04 3.53
CA ALA A 574 32.93 -5.27 3.17
C ALA A 574 33.38 -4.31 2.07
N SER A 575 32.55 -4.12 1.03
CA SER A 575 32.82 -3.17 -0.05
C SER A 575 32.88 -1.72 0.45
N PHE A 576 32.04 -1.36 1.42
CA PHE A 576 32.05 -0.03 2.04
C PHE A 576 33.38 0.23 2.74
N PHE A 577 33.80 -0.65 3.66
CA PHE A 577 35.05 -0.44 4.41
C PHE A 577 36.27 -0.37 3.47
N ILE A 578 36.33 -1.23 2.45
CA ILE A 578 37.38 -1.20 1.42
C ILE A 578 37.36 0.13 0.64
N ALA A 579 36.19 0.59 0.20
CA ALA A 579 36.08 1.82 -0.59
C ALA A 579 36.44 3.07 0.23
N THR A 580 36.13 3.08 1.53
CA THR A 580 36.40 4.22 2.42
C THR A 580 37.85 4.29 2.91
N GLU A 581 38.65 3.22 2.79
CA GLU A 581 40.05 3.19 3.24
C GLU A 581 40.85 4.36 2.64
N THR A 582 40.70 4.61 1.34
CA THR A 582 41.43 5.69 0.65
C THR A 582 40.98 7.08 1.13
N GLU A 583 39.68 7.28 1.40
CA GLU A 583 39.16 8.55 1.91
C GLU A 583 39.63 8.82 3.35
N LEU A 584 39.63 7.79 4.19
CA LEU A 584 40.05 7.86 5.59
C LEU A 584 41.56 8.07 5.73
N THR A 585 42.38 7.40 4.92
CA THR A 585 43.84 7.56 4.92
C THR A 585 44.27 8.97 4.53
N ASN A 586 43.50 9.64 3.65
CA ASN A 586 43.75 11.01 3.23
C ASN A 586 43.20 12.08 4.18
N ALA A 587 42.46 11.70 5.23
CA ALA A 587 41.91 12.66 6.17
C ALA A 587 43.03 13.33 6.99
N PRO A 588 42.98 14.66 7.22
CA PRO A 588 44.03 15.37 7.94
C PRO A 588 44.20 14.88 9.39
N GLU A 589 43.13 14.36 9.98
CA GLU A 589 43.10 13.75 11.32
C GLU A 589 43.87 12.42 11.39
N MET A 590 44.07 11.76 10.25
CA MET A 590 44.61 10.40 10.12
C MET A 590 46.07 10.34 9.60
N LYS A 591 46.66 11.51 9.31
CA LYS A 591 47.99 11.61 8.70
C LYS A 591 49.09 11.00 9.59
N GLY A 592 49.78 9.98 9.09
CA GLY A 592 50.86 9.25 9.78
C GLY A 592 50.43 8.02 10.59
N LEU A 593 49.20 7.52 10.37
CA LEU A 593 48.67 6.25 10.91
C LEU A 593 48.31 5.24 9.78
N GLU A 594 48.86 5.44 8.58
CA GLU A 594 48.47 4.71 7.36
C GLU A 594 48.56 3.19 7.50
N GLU A 595 49.69 2.66 7.97
CA GLU A 595 49.89 1.22 8.18
C GLU A 595 48.96 0.64 9.26
N ASP A 596 48.75 1.41 10.34
CA ASP A 596 47.89 0.99 11.45
C ASP A 596 46.40 1.01 11.06
N LEU A 597 46.01 1.93 10.16
CA LEU A 597 44.66 1.98 9.60
C LEU A 597 44.38 0.77 8.71
N THR A 598 45.31 0.38 7.83
CA THR A 598 45.15 -0.84 7.00
C THR A 598 45.00 -2.10 7.85
N GLU A 599 45.71 -2.21 8.97
CA GLU A 599 45.52 -3.30 9.94
C GLU A 599 44.10 -3.29 10.55
N ILE A 600 43.62 -2.12 10.97
CA ILE A 600 42.27 -1.93 11.50
C ILE A 600 41.21 -2.31 10.46
N PHE A 601 41.32 -1.84 9.21
CA PHE A 601 40.37 -2.17 8.14
C PHE A 601 40.32 -3.66 7.85
N THR A 602 41.50 -4.31 7.78
CA THR A 602 41.59 -5.75 7.54
C THR A 602 40.88 -6.54 8.63
N ALA A 603 41.03 -6.13 9.90
CA ALA A 603 40.34 -6.75 11.02
C ALA A 603 38.83 -6.54 10.97
N ILE A 604 38.35 -5.33 10.64
CA ILE A 604 36.92 -5.04 10.47
C ILE A 604 36.33 -5.90 9.36
N VAL A 605 36.96 -5.95 8.18
CA VAL A 605 36.44 -6.73 7.03
C VAL A 605 36.41 -8.23 7.35
N THR A 606 37.41 -8.74 8.07
CA THR A 606 37.44 -10.12 8.53
C THR A 606 36.33 -10.41 9.52
N HIS A 607 36.08 -9.50 10.47
CA HIS A 607 35.03 -9.63 11.48
C HIS A 607 33.63 -9.55 10.85
N VAL A 608 33.39 -8.62 9.93
CA VAL A 608 32.10 -8.46 9.22
C VAL A 608 31.74 -9.71 8.40
N ARG A 609 32.73 -10.45 7.91
CA ARG A 609 32.54 -11.73 7.21
C ARG A 609 32.32 -12.93 8.15
N SER A 610 32.43 -12.75 9.46
CA SER A 610 32.21 -13.82 10.44
C SER A 610 30.72 -14.13 10.64
N THR A 611 30.41 -15.37 10.98
CA THR A 611 29.05 -15.78 11.38
C THR A 611 28.63 -15.13 12.71
N GLU A 612 29.58 -14.92 13.63
CA GLU A 612 29.35 -14.25 14.91
C GLU A 612 28.79 -12.83 14.72
N PHE A 613 29.34 -12.07 13.77
CA PHE A 613 28.89 -10.70 13.49
C PHE A 613 27.42 -10.66 13.06
N ILE A 614 27.01 -11.52 12.12
CA ILE A 614 25.65 -11.49 11.57
C ILE A 614 24.61 -12.01 12.57
N GLU A 615 24.93 -13.07 13.32
CA GLU A 615 24.04 -13.59 14.38
C GLU A 615 23.80 -12.55 15.47
N THR A 616 24.88 -11.92 15.93
CA THR A 616 24.77 -10.86 16.94
C THR A 616 24.11 -9.60 16.38
N ALA A 617 24.20 -9.31 15.07
CA ALA A 617 23.46 -8.23 14.44
C ALA A 617 21.94 -8.43 14.54
N PHE A 618 21.44 -9.67 14.36
CA PHE A 618 20.03 -9.97 14.60
C PHE A 618 19.63 -9.78 16.06
N HIS A 619 20.48 -10.19 17.01
CA HIS A 619 20.20 -9.98 18.43
C HIS A 619 20.16 -8.49 18.80
N ARG A 620 21.08 -7.66 18.25
CA ARG A 620 21.08 -6.21 18.45
C ARG A 620 19.85 -5.54 17.85
N MET A 621 19.43 -5.98 16.65
CA MET A 621 18.19 -5.49 16.03
C MET A 621 16.96 -5.86 16.85
N ALA A 622 16.86 -7.11 17.32
CA ALA A 622 15.76 -7.55 18.18
C ALA A 622 15.69 -6.73 19.47
N ALA A 623 16.83 -6.51 20.14
CA ALA A 623 16.90 -5.68 21.35
C ALA A 623 16.50 -4.22 21.10
N THR A 624 16.94 -3.65 19.96
CA THR A 624 16.64 -2.25 19.58
C THR A 624 15.16 -2.03 19.33
N HIS A 625 14.50 -2.99 18.68
CA HIS A 625 13.09 -2.92 18.30
C HIS A 625 12.15 -3.57 19.33
N HIS A 626 12.68 -4.05 20.47
CA HIS A 626 11.92 -4.79 21.48
C HIS A 626 11.22 -6.06 20.93
N SER A 627 11.78 -6.66 19.88
CA SER A 627 11.32 -7.91 19.28
C SER A 627 11.91 -9.13 19.98
N PRO A 628 11.27 -10.30 19.90
CA PRO A 628 11.78 -11.53 20.51
C PRO A 628 13.12 -11.98 19.90
N ILE A 629 14.08 -12.34 20.75
CA ILE A 629 15.38 -12.89 20.32
C ILE A 629 15.19 -14.34 19.89
N ILE A 630 15.51 -14.64 18.63
CA ILE A 630 15.42 -15.98 18.03
C ILE A 630 16.77 -16.70 18.17
N LYS A 631 16.74 -17.96 18.64
CA LYS A 631 17.93 -18.82 18.64
C LYS A 631 18.27 -19.27 17.22
N ASP A 632 19.56 -19.27 16.87
CA ASP A 632 20.08 -19.66 15.55
C ASP A 632 19.36 -18.91 14.41
N PRO A 633 19.51 -17.57 14.35
CA PRO A 633 18.72 -16.72 13.46
C PRO A 633 18.98 -16.99 11.97
N LEU A 634 20.15 -17.51 11.60
CA LEU A 634 20.49 -17.86 10.21
C LEU A 634 19.68 -19.06 9.70
N GLU A 635 19.40 -20.05 10.56
CA GLU A 635 18.55 -21.20 10.22
C GLU A 635 17.06 -20.86 10.32
N ASN A 636 16.72 -19.79 11.05
CA ASN A 636 15.35 -19.37 11.33
C ASN A 636 15.00 -17.99 10.76
N LEU A 637 15.58 -17.59 9.62
CA LEU A 637 15.42 -16.25 9.01
C LEU A 637 13.96 -15.85 8.75
N GLY A 638 13.06 -16.82 8.57
CA GLY A 638 11.61 -16.58 8.40
C GLY A 638 10.89 -16.15 9.68
N LYS A 639 11.46 -16.42 10.86
CA LYS A 639 10.91 -16.05 12.17
C LYS A 639 11.49 -14.73 12.69
N VAL A 640 12.52 -14.19 12.04
CA VAL A 640 13.16 -12.93 12.41
C VAL A 640 12.35 -11.77 11.82
N GLU A 641 11.68 -11.01 12.68
CA GLU A 641 10.82 -9.89 12.29
C GLU A 641 11.62 -8.72 11.69
N LYS A 642 12.71 -8.31 12.35
CA LYS A 642 13.52 -7.14 11.97
C LYS A 642 14.92 -7.57 11.57
N LYS A 643 15.28 -7.38 10.31
CA LYS A 643 16.59 -7.72 9.74
C LYS A 643 17.40 -6.45 9.53
N PRO A 644 18.75 -6.50 9.59
CA PRO A 644 19.59 -5.32 9.37
C PRO A 644 19.35 -4.56 8.05
N TRP A 645 18.97 -5.27 6.99
CA TRP A 645 18.72 -4.70 5.67
C TRP A 645 17.23 -4.53 5.32
N VAL A 646 16.33 -5.10 6.13
CA VAL A 646 14.88 -5.14 5.89
C VAL A 646 14.15 -5.08 7.22
N TYR A 647 13.30 -4.09 7.39
CA TYR A 647 12.48 -3.94 8.58
C TYR A 647 11.19 -3.22 8.23
N THR A 648 10.30 -3.14 9.20
CA THR A 648 9.09 -2.34 9.10
C THR A 648 9.07 -1.25 10.18
N SER A 649 8.64 -0.05 9.84
CA SER A 649 8.50 1.08 10.77
C SER A 649 7.25 1.91 10.45
N GLY A 650 6.76 2.68 11.42
CA GLY A 650 5.65 3.61 11.18
C GLY A 650 6.11 4.75 10.29
N GLY A 651 5.76 4.71 9.00
CA GLY A 651 6.05 5.80 8.07
C GLY A 651 5.43 7.11 8.56
N ALA A 652 6.23 8.15 8.73
CA ALA A 652 5.74 9.43 9.25
C ALA A 652 5.25 10.34 8.11
N MET A 653 3.93 10.52 7.99
CA MET A 653 3.32 11.43 7.00
C MET A 653 3.91 12.84 7.08
N SER A 654 4.18 13.35 8.29
CA SER A 654 4.82 14.67 8.48
C SER A 654 6.20 14.78 7.83
N THR A 655 7.02 13.71 7.86
CA THR A 655 8.34 13.69 7.21
C THR A 655 8.20 13.66 5.70
N LEU A 656 7.29 12.82 5.19
CA LEU A 656 7.01 12.71 3.76
C LEU A 656 6.55 14.06 3.21
N VAL A 657 5.57 14.70 3.86
CA VAL A 657 5.06 16.00 3.44
C VAL A 657 6.17 17.05 3.47
N SER A 658 6.96 17.10 4.54
CA SER A 658 8.09 18.04 4.64
C SER A 658 9.08 17.88 3.48
N CYS A 659 9.52 16.64 3.22
CA CYS A 659 10.57 16.37 2.24
C CYS A 659 10.08 16.50 0.80
N TYR A 660 8.91 15.92 0.49
CA TYR A 660 8.37 15.91 -0.86
C TYR A 660 7.94 17.31 -1.33
N PHE A 661 7.24 18.06 -0.47
CA PHE A 661 6.76 19.42 -0.76
C PHE A 661 7.79 20.51 -0.43
N ARG A 662 9.00 20.13 0.00
CA ARG A 662 10.16 21.04 0.20
C ARG A 662 9.90 22.13 1.24
N LEU A 663 9.20 21.79 2.32
CA LEU A 663 8.96 22.72 3.43
C LEU A 663 10.26 23.01 4.17
N GLU A 664 10.47 24.18 4.77
CA GLU A 664 11.66 24.41 5.62
C GLU A 664 11.41 23.94 7.07
N THR A 665 10.15 24.00 7.48
CA THR A 665 9.68 23.60 8.81
C THR A 665 8.75 22.41 8.71
N LYS A 666 8.50 21.73 9.84
CA LYS A 666 7.45 20.70 9.88
C LYS A 666 6.10 21.31 9.49
N PRO A 667 5.26 20.58 8.74
CA PRO A 667 3.92 21.05 8.40
C PRO A 667 3.09 21.30 9.66
N LYS A 668 2.19 22.27 9.59
CA LYS A 668 1.29 22.60 10.69
C LYS A 668 0.23 21.52 10.82
N GLU A 669 0.04 21.06 12.05
CA GLU A 669 -0.91 20.02 12.40
C GLU A 669 -1.67 20.41 13.66
N VAL A 670 -2.97 20.16 13.68
CA VAL A 670 -3.80 20.20 14.89
C VAL A 670 -4.12 18.76 15.26
N SER A 671 -3.78 18.33 16.47
CA SER A 671 -3.97 16.95 16.91
C SER A 671 -4.62 16.85 18.28
N ARG A 672 -5.44 15.82 18.47
CA ARG A 672 -6.21 15.56 19.68
C ARG A 672 -6.58 14.08 19.82
N TRP A 673 -6.64 13.58 21.05
CA TRP A 673 -7.27 12.30 21.39
C TRP A 673 -8.75 12.52 21.71
N VAL A 674 -9.59 11.52 21.45
CA VAL A 674 -11.05 11.63 21.54
C VAL A 674 -11.61 10.60 22.51
N GLU A 675 -12.68 10.96 23.22
CA GLU A 675 -13.37 10.08 24.18
C GLU A 675 -14.54 9.31 23.56
N ASN A 676 -15.11 9.81 22.47
CA ASN A 676 -16.27 9.22 21.79
C ASN A 676 -16.33 9.69 20.32
N PRO A 677 -17.12 9.02 19.45
CA PRO A 677 -17.28 9.43 18.05
C PRO A 677 -17.82 10.86 17.85
N MET A 678 -18.62 11.37 18.80
CA MET A 678 -19.12 12.75 18.76
C MET A 678 -17.98 13.77 18.91
N GLU A 679 -17.06 13.55 19.83
CA GLU A 679 -15.87 14.41 19.97
C GLU A 679 -15.01 14.41 18.72
N LEU A 680 -14.86 13.25 18.06
CA LEU A 680 -14.12 13.16 16.81
C LEU A 680 -14.77 14.03 15.73
N LEU A 681 -16.08 13.87 15.48
CA LEU A 681 -16.77 14.66 14.47
C LEU A 681 -16.70 16.17 14.77
N VAL A 682 -16.87 16.57 16.03
CA VAL A 682 -16.72 17.98 16.46
C VAL A 682 -15.31 18.49 16.18
N PHE A 683 -14.28 17.71 16.55
CA PHE A 683 -12.88 18.05 16.27
C PHE A 683 -12.61 18.25 14.77
N LEU A 684 -13.16 17.38 13.91
CA LEU A 684 -13.00 17.50 12.45
C LEU A 684 -13.65 18.78 11.92
N ILE A 685 -14.85 19.11 12.38
CA ILE A 685 -15.57 20.33 11.96
C ILE A 685 -14.86 21.58 12.45
N ASP A 686 -14.44 21.62 13.71
CA ASP A 686 -13.75 22.78 14.29
C ASP A 686 -12.38 22.99 13.62
N SER A 687 -11.67 21.91 13.27
CA SER A 687 -10.40 21.97 12.54
C SER A 687 -10.56 22.64 11.17
N VAL A 688 -11.68 22.42 10.48
CA VAL A 688 -12.00 23.08 9.20
C VAL A 688 -12.39 24.53 9.43
N LYS A 689 -13.15 24.87 10.48
CA LYS A 689 -13.54 26.25 10.81
C LYS A 689 -12.33 27.16 11.09
N GLU A 690 -11.20 26.60 11.52
CA GLU A 690 -9.96 27.34 11.79
C GLU A 690 -9.11 27.63 10.53
N VAL A 691 -9.48 27.06 9.38
CA VAL A 691 -8.79 27.28 8.10
C VAL A 691 -9.11 28.69 7.56
N SER A 692 -8.18 29.29 6.81
CA SER A 692 -8.38 30.64 6.25
C SER A 692 -9.56 30.72 5.28
N ASP A 693 -10.28 31.85 5.26
CA ASP A 693 -11.44 32.09 4.38
C ASP A 693 -11.17 31.79 2.91
N LYS A 694 -10.00 32.15 2.38
CA LYS A 694 -9.62 31.86 0.98
C LYS A 694 -9.68 30.37 0.66
N ILE A 695 -9.23 29.53 1.58
CA ILE A 695 -9.24 28.07 1.39
C ILE A 695 -10.67 27.52 1.59
N LEU A 696 -11.45 28.09 2.50
CA LEU A 696 -12.86 27.72 2.66
C LEU A 696 -13.66 28.02 1.38
N ASP A 697 -13.39 29.14 0.71
CA ASP A 697 -13.97 29.47 -0.60
C ASP A 697 -13.59 28.44 -1.67
N GLU A 698 -12.35 27.91 -1.63
CA GLU A 698 -11.89 26.85 -2.53
C GLU A 698 -12.64 25.53 -2.29
N PHE A 699 -12.87 25.13 -1.03
CA PHE A 699 -13.69 23.95 -0.71
C PHE A 699 -15.17 24.13 -1.09
N GLU A 700 -15.66 25.37 -1.06
CA GLU A 700 -17.02 25.69 -1.51
C GLU A 700 -17.15 25.61 -3.04
N ALA A 701 -16.11 26.01 -3.77
CA ALA A 701 -16.06 25.97 -5.23
C ALA A 701 -15.83 24.55 -5.77
N ASP A 702 -14.98 23.77 -5.12
CA ASP A 702 -14.63 22.40 -5.51
C ASP A 702 -14.82 21.42 -4.33
N PRO A 703 -15.91 20.64 -4.33
CA PRO A 703 -16.19 19.66 -3.28
C PRO A 703 -15.14 18.55 -3.13
N GLU A 704 -14.33 18.31 -4.16
CA GLU A 704 -13.35 17.22 -4.18
C GLU A 704 -12.00 17.60 -3.56
N LYS A 705 -11.74 18.89 -3.31
CA LYS A 705 -10.53 19.33 -2.61
C LYS A 705 -10.44 18.75 -1.21
N SER A 706 -9.24 18.35 -0.82
CA SER A 706 -9.01 17.60 0.41
C SER A 706 -8.05 18.26 1.40
N LEU A 707 -8.20 17.88 2.67
CA LEU A 707 -7.17 18.08 3.70
C LEU A 707 -6.57 16.72 4.09
N LEU A 708 -5.25 16.69 4.30
CA LEU A 708 -4.58 15.51 4.84
C LEU A 708 -4.97 15.31 6.31
N ILE A 709 -5.32 14.09 6.68
CA ILE A 709 -5.65 13.70 8.05
C ILE A 709 -5.05 12.32 8.36
N HIS A 710 -4.68 12.12 9.62
CA HIS A 710 -4.36 10.78 10.13
C HIS A 710 -5.18 10.43 11.37
N SER A 711 -5.59 9.18 11.43
CA SER A 711 -5.99 8.48 12.65
C SER A 711 -4.74 7.82 13.28
N PRO A 712 -4.89 7.25 14.48
CA PRO A 712 -3.81 6.50 15.13
C PRO A 712 -3.23 5.34 14.29
N THR A 713 -3.98 4.79 13.33
CA THR A 713 -3.59 3.61 12.54
C THR A 713 -3.62 3.83 11.03
N HIS A 714 -4.12 4.98 10.54
CA HIS A 714 -4.37 5.19 9.11
C HIS A 714 -4.26 6.66 8.69
N ALA A 715 -3.82 6.92 7.46
CA ALA A 715 -3.81 8.26 6.87
C ALA A 715 -4.73 8.34 5.65
N PHE A 716 -5.54 9.38 5.59
CA PHE A 716 -6.64 9.50 4.63
C PHE A 716 -7.00 10.96 4.31
N LEU A 717 -8.04 11.19 3.50
CA LEU A 717 -8.39 12.50 2.96
C LEU A 717 -9.71 13.01 3.51
N LEU A 718 -9.67 14.09 4.28
CA LEU A 718 -10.86 14.80 4.73
C LEU A 718 -11.47 15.56 3.54
N LYS A 719 -12.81 15.58 3.43
CA LYS A 719 -13.55 16.19 2.31
C LYS A 719 -14.48 17.33 2.80
N PRO A 720 -13.94 18.53 3.11
CA PRO A 720 -14.73 19.63 3.69
C PRO A 720 -15.86 20.13 2.80
N GLY A 721 -15.74 19.99 1.48
CA GLY A 721 -16.73 20.45 0.52
C GLY A 721 -17.96 19.54 0.36
N TYR A 722 -17.99 18.37 1.00
CA TYR A 722 -19.14 17.48 0.97
C TYR A 722 -20.37 18.13 1.64
N PRO A 723 -21.61 17.87 1.15
CA PRO A 723 -22.77 18.70 1.48
C PRO A 723 -23.03 18.89 2.98
N GLN A 724 -23.11 17.80 3.75
CA GLN A 724 -23.38 17.86 5.19
C GLN A 724 -22.20 18.46 5.97
N PHE A 725 -20.97 18.23 5.50
CA PHE A 725 -19.78 18.79 6.12
C PHE A 725 -19.71 20.31 5.91
N LYS A 726 -19.98 20.75 4.67
CA LYS A 726 -20.13 22.15 4.28
C LYS A 726 -21.17 22.87 5.12
N GLU A 727 -22.33 22.27 5.32
CA GLU A 727 -23.36 22.85 6.20
C GLU A 727 -22.88 22.97 7.66
N ALA A 728 -22.15 21.96 8.16
CA ALA A 728 -21.67 21.94 9.54
C ALA A 728 -20.66 23.05 9.85
N TRP A 729 -19.64 23.24 9.01
CA TRP A 729 -18.62 24.26 9.26
C TRP A 729 -19.08 25.68 8.90
N LYS A 730 -20.09 25.84 8.02
CA LYS A 730 -20.74 27.14 7.76
C LYS A 730 -21.70 27.57 8.87
N SER A 731 -22.14 26.63 9.71
CA SER A 731 -23.04 26.93 10.82
C SER A 731 -22.39 27.83 11.88
N LYS A 732 -23.15 28.85 12.31
CA LYS A 732 -22.77 29.76 13.42
C LYS A 732 -23.08 29.17 14.79
N GLU A 733 -23.80 28.05 14.85
CA GLU A 733 -24.11 27.37 16.10
C GLU A 733 -22.86 26.72 16.70
N TYR A 734 -22.90 26.47 18.01
CA TYR A 734 -21.87 25.66 18.66
C TYR A 734 -21.85 24.26 18.05
N THR A 735 -20.69 23.82 17.57
CA THR A 735 -20.53 22.63 16.72
C THR A 735 -21.16 21.37 17.33
N TYR A 736 -20.91 21.12 18.62
CA TYR A 736 -21.53 19.98 19.33
C TYR A 736 -23.06 20.04 19.33
N THR A 737 -23.64 21.22 19.59
CA THR A 737 -25.10 21.41 19.61
C THR A 737 -25.69 21.19 18.23
N TRP A 738 -25.02 21.71 17.20
CA TRP A 738 -25.44 21.53 15.82
C TRP A 738 -25.46 20.04 15.45
N VAL A 739 -24.38 19.31 15.70
CA VAL A 739 -24.28 17.86 15.39
C VAL A 739 -25.36 17.07 16.17
N ARG A 740 -25.51 17.34 17.47
CA ARG A 740 -26.51 16.64 18.29
C ARG A 740 -27.94 16.85 17.78
N ASP A 741 -28.30 18.10 17.49
CA ASP A 741 -29.70 18.47 17.22
C ASP A 741 -30.10 18.27 15.75
N HIS A 742 -29.19 18.50 14.80
CA HIS A 742 -29.47 18.37 13.37
C HIS A 742 -29.17 16.99 12.81
N PHE A 743 -28.30 16.22 13.48
CA PHE A 743 -27.84 14.93 12.96
C PHE A 743 -28.17 13.75 13.89
N VAL A 744 -27.67 13.75 15.13
CA VAL A 744 -27.78 12.56 16.00
C VAL A 744 -29.20 12.30 16.48
N ARG A 745 -29.88 13.29 17.09
CA ARG A 745 -31.24 13.11 17.62
C ARG A 745 -32.26 12.69 16.54
N PRO A 746 -32.31 13.31 15.35
CA PRO A 746 -33.21 12.86 14.29
C PRO A 746 -33.00 11.40 13.89
N MET A 747 -31.75 10.94 13.87
CA MET A 747 -31.42 9.55 13.57
C MET A 747 -31.84 8.58 14.68
N GLU A 748 -31.57 8.93 15.95
CA GLU A 748 -32.01 8.16 17.12
C GLU A 748 -33.54 8.02 17.14
N GLU A 749 -34.26 9.12 16.88
CA GLU A 749 -35.72 9.12 16.79
C GLU A 749 -36.25 8.31 15.61
N PHE A 750 -35.53 8.24 14.50
CA PHE A 750 -35.90 7.39 13.37
C PHE A 750 -35.73 5.91 13.72
N CYS A 751 -34.57 5.54 14.26
CA CYS A 751 -34.25 4.16 14.64
C CYS A 751 -35.19 3.64 15.73
N SER A 752 -35.55 4.48 16.72
CA SER A 752 -36.42 4.09 17.83
C SER A 752 -37.85 3.75 17.39
N LYS A 753 -38.29 4.25 16.23
CA LYS A 753 -39.63 4.00 15.67
C LYS A 753 -39.74 2.69 14.89
N ILE A 754 -38.63 1.99 14.64
CA ILE A 754 -38.65 0.77 13.82
C ILE A 754 -38.89 -0.45 14.72
N PHE A 755 -40.00 -1.13 14.44
CA PHE A 755 -40.37 -2.40 15.06
C PHE A 755 -40.46 -3.50 14.01
N LEU A 756 -39.93 -4.67 14.35
CA LEU A 756 -39.97 -5.86 13.51
C LEU A 756 -40.99 -6.83 14.10
N ASP A 757 -41.92 -7.30 13.27
CA ASP A 757 -42.80 -8.42 13.58
C ASP A 757 -42.13 -9.74 13.17
N ALA A 758 -42.75 -10.88 13.47
CA ALA A 758 -42.20 -12.20 13.18
C ALA A 758 -41.80 -12.39 11.70
N GLU A 759 -42.62 -11.92 10.75
CA GLU A 759 -42.32 -12.02 9.32
C GLU A 759 -41.07 -11.20 8.95
N ARG A 760 -40.99 -9.95 9.42
CA ARG A 760 -39.83 -9.08 9.17
C ARG A 760 -38.56 -9.57 9.85
N MET A 761 -38.66 -10.10 11.07
CA MET A 761 -37.53 -10.72 11.76
C MET A 761 -37.02 -11.92 10.96
N GLN A 762 -37.91 -12.80 10.49
CA GLN A 762 -37.57 -13.95 9.67
C GLN A 762 -36.87 -13.53 8.36
N PHE A 763 -37.35 -12.46 7.71
CA PHE A 763 -36.71 -11.90 6.52
C PHE A 763 -35.25 -11.48 6.77
N VAL A 764 -34.97 -10.84 7.92
CA VAL A 764 -33.59 -10.47 8.29
C VAL A 764 -32.73 -11.72 8.55
N ILE A 765 -33.27 -12.71 9.26
CA ILE A 765 -32.56 -13.98 9.54
C ILE A 765 -32.21 -14.72 8.24
N GLU A 766 -33.11 -14.74 7.26
CA GLU A 766 -32.84 -15.33 5.93
C GLU A 766 -31.71 -14.60 5.19
N ASN A 767 -31.62 -13.28 5.32
CA ASN A 767 -30.49 -12.53 4.75
C ASN A 767 -29.18 -12.81 5.49
N LEU A 768 -29.22 -12.95 6.82
CA LEU A 768 -28.05 -13.33 7.63
C LEU A 768 -27.60 -14.77 7.34
N TYR A 769 -28.52 -15.68 7.04
CA TYR A 769 -28.22 -17.08 6.70
C TYR A 769 -27.23 -17.21 5.55
N HIS A 770 -27.27 -16.31 4.56
CA HIS A 770 -26.32 -16.30 3.44
C HIS A 770 -24.89 -15.98 3.83
N LEU A 771 -24.66 -15.40 5.02
CA LEU A 771 -23.33 -15.13 5.57
C LEU A 771 -22.84 -16.25 6.51
N VAL A 772 -23.72 -17.19 6.86
CA VAL A 772 -23.39 -18.30 7.78
C VAL A 772 -22.64 -19.40 7.02
N PRO A 773 -21.47 -19.86 7.51
CA PRO A 773 -20.75 -20.94 6.85
C PRO A 773 -21.60 -22.22 6.77
N HIS A 774 -21.50 -22.96 5.67
CA HIS A 774 -22.38 -24.11 5.37
C HIS A 774 -22.50 -25.13 6.51
N ASN A 775 -21.41 -25.39 7.25
CA ASN A 775 -21.37 -26.33 8.37
C ASN A 775 -22.29 -25.92 9.55
N PHE A 776 -22.60 -24.62 9.67
CA PHE A 776 -23.41 -24.06 10.75
C PHE A 776 -24.84 -23.71 10.31
N GLN A 777 -25.13 -23.76 9.01
CA GLN A 777 -26.43 -23.36 8.44
C GLN A 777 -27.62 -24.16 9.00
N HIS A 778 -27.46 -25.48 9.21
CA HIS A 778 -28.52 -26.29 9.81
C HIS A 778 -28.84 -25.85 11.25
N TYR A 779 -27.79 -25.65 12.07
CA TYR A 779 -27.95 -25.17 13.44
C TYR A 779 -28.55 -23.77 13.47
N PHE A 780 -28.13 -22.88 12.56
CA PHE A 780 -28.64 -21.52 12.48
C PHE A 780 -30.14 -21.51 12.18
N LYS A 781 -30.57 -22.30 11.19
CA LYS A 781 -32.01 -22.49 10.90
C LYS A 781 -32.77 -23.03 12.09
N GLN A 782 -32.22 -24.01 12.79
CA GLN A 782 -32.87 -24.59 13.96
C GLN A 782 -33.03 -23.59 15.11
N SER A 783 -31.98 -22.83 15.42
CA SER A 783 -31.99 -21.83 16.51
C SER A 783 -32.96 -20.69 16.25
N PHE A 784 -33.14 -20.30 14.99
CA PHE A 784 -33.99 -19.17 14.60
C PHE A 784 -35.31 -19.58 13.91
N ALA A 785 -35.72 -20.85 13.98
CA ALA A 785 -36.92 -21.35 13.31
C ALA A 785 -38.24 -20.75 13.85
N ASN A 786 -38.27 -20.39 15.13
CA ASN A 786 -39.48 -20.02 15.87
C ASN A 786 -39.34 -18.64 16.56
N ILE A 787 -38.91 -17.61 15.82
CA ILE A 787 -38.88 -16.25 16.35
C ILE A 787 -40.32 -15.72 16.41
N GLY A 788 -40.81 -15.46 17.62
CA GLY A 788 -42.16 -14.98 17.87
C GLY A 788 -42.20 -13.54 18.38
N GLY A 789 -43.35 -12.90 18.22
CA GLY A 789 -43.64 -11.57 18.78
C GLY A 789 -43.23 -10.41 17.87
N SER A 790 -43.09 -9.23 18.49
CA SER A 790 -42.55 -8.03 17.86
C SER A 790 -41.52 -7.41 18.78
N MET A 791 -40.38 -7.02 18.22
CA MET A 791 -39.24 -6.46 18.93
C MET A 791 -38.83 -5.13 18.30
N GLN A 792 -38.30 -4.23 19.11
CA GLN A 792 -37.51 -3.10 18.60
C GLN A 792 -36.20 -3.65 17.99
N ILE A 793 -35.61 -2.94 17.03
CA ILE A 793 -34.39 -3.44 16.35
C ILE A 793 -33.25 -3.73 17.34
N THR A 794 -33.06 -2.87 18.35
CA THR A 794 -32.00 -3.01 19.35
C THR A 794 -32.15 -4.31 20.15
N ASP A 795 -33.38 -4.61 20.58
CA ASP A 795 -33.70 -5.84 21.30
C ASP A 795 -33.54 -7.06 20.40
N PHE A 796 -33.96 -6.95 19.12
CA PHE A 796 -33.81 -8.02 18.14
C PHE A 796 -32.34 -8.33 17.84
N ARG A 797 -31.49 -7.32 17.70
CA ARG A 797 -30.04 -7.50 17.55
C ARG A 797 -29.45 -8.20 18.76
N GLN A 798 -29.80 -7.75 19.97
CA GLN A 798 -29.31 -8.38 21.20
C GLN A 798 -29.76 -9.83 21.29
N HIS A 799 -31.01 -10.13 20.93
CA HIS A 799 -31.53 -11.48 20.86
C HIS A 799 -30.74 -12.37 19.90
N ILE A 800 -30.34 -11.86 18.72
CA ILE A 800 -29.49 -12.61 17.77
C ILE A 800 -28.12 -12.91 18.40
N LEU A 801 -27.47 -11.90 18.98
CA LEU A 801 -26.15 -12.05 19.60
C LEU A 801 -26.18 -13.04 20.76
N ASP A 802 -27.12 -12.89 21.69
CA ASP A 802 -27.30 -13.77 22.85
C ASP A 802 -27.56 -15.21 22.40
N THR A 803 -28.39 -15.40 21.36
CA THR A 803 -28.70 -16.74 20.83
C THR A 803 -27.47 -17.41 20.21
N ILE A 804 -26.64 -16.65 19.48
CA ILE A 804 -25.37 -17.15 18.92
C ILE A 804 -24.38 -17.48 20.04
N GLU A 805 -24.30 -16.64 21.08
CA GLU A 805 -23.40 -16.86 22.22
C GLU A 805 -23.81 -18.06 23.09
N LEU A 806 -25.11 -18.26 23.33
CA LEU A 806 -25.60 -19.38 24.13
C LEU A 806 -25.58 -20.72 23.38
N SER A 807 -25.66 -20.69 22.05
CA SER A 807 -25.72 -21.90 21.22
C SER A 807 -24.33 -22.43 20.90
N LYS A 808 -23.90 -23.53 21.56
CA LYS A 808 -22.62 -24.21 21.24
C LYS A 808 -22.46 -24.55 19.75
N GLY A 809 -23.56 -24.87 19.06
CA GLY A 809 -23.59 -25.17 17.63
C GLY A 809 -23.45 -23.95 16.71
N LEU A 810 -23.42 -22.73 17.26
CA LEU A 810 -23.23 -21.46 16.54
C LEU A 810 -21.96 -20.74 17.00
N GLN A 811 -21.07 -21.45 17.68
CA GLN A 811 -19.77 -20.95 18.09
C GLN A 811 -18.65 -21.71 17.36
N TYR A 812 -17.62 -20.96 16.96
CA TYR A 812 -16.41 -21.45 16.34
C TYR A 812 -15.19 -20.82 17.03
N ALA A 813 -14.37 -21.66 17.68
CA ALA A 813 -13.16 -21.22 18.41
C ALA A 813 -13.41 -20.08 19.43
N GLY A 814 -14.56 -20.11 20.11
CA GLY A 814 -14.96 -19.07 21.06
C GLY A 814 -15.49 -17.78 20.43
N ARG A 815 -15.66 -17.73 19.11
CA ARG A 815 -16.30 -16.64 18.37
C ARG A 815 -17.64 -17.08 17.82
N GLY A 816 -18.60 -16.17 17.71
CA GLY A 816 -19.88 -16.45 17.04
C GLY A 816 -19.69 -16.72 15.55
N VAL A 817 -20.59 -17.50 14.94
CA VAL A 817 -20.62 -17.74 13.48
C VAL A 817 -20.82 -16.47 12.66
N LEU A 818 -21.39 -15.44 13.26
CA LEU A 818 -21.53 -14.08 12.72
C LEU A 818 -20.97 -13.10 13.74
N THR A 819 -20.27 -12.09 13.25
CA THR A 819 -19.78 -10.96 14.05
C THR A 819 -20.86 -9.90 14.23
N SER A 820 -20.74 -9.07 15.26
CA SER A 820 -21.59 -7.89 15.46
C SER A 820 -21.57 -6.96 14.25
N GLU A 821 -20.40 -6.75 13.64
CA GLU A 821 -20.24 -5.91 12.44
C GLU A 821 -21.06 -6.44 11.26
N GLN A 822 -21.03 -7.76 11.02
CA GLN A 822 -21.80 -8.38 9.93
C GLN A 822 -23.30 -8.21 10.15
N ILE A 823 -23.77 -8.37 11.40
CA ILE A 823 -25.18 -8.18 11.75
C ILE A 823 -25.58 -6.72 11.52
N ASP A 824 -24.80 -5.77 12.04
CA ASP A 824 -25.08 -4.35 11.95
C ASP A 824 -25.05 -3.84 10.51
N SER A 825 -24.11 -4.34 9.69
CA SER A 825 -24.04 -4.04 8.26
C SER A 825 -25.30 -4.49 7.52
N VAL A 826 -25.79 -5.70 7.82
CA VAL A 826 -27.02 -6.24 7.21
C VAL A 826 -28.23 -5.43 7.66
N LEU A 827 -28.38 -5.16 8.95
CA LEU A 827 -29.46 -4.33 9.49
C LEU A 827 -29.47 -2.95 8.84
N TYR A 828 -28.31 -2.31 8.71
CA TYR A 828 -28.18 -1.00 8.07
C TYR A 828 -28.71 -1.02 6.62
N SER A 829 -28.28 -2.00 5.82
CA SER A 829 -28.66 -2.07 4.41
C SER A 829 -30.13 -2.46 4.18
N LEU A 830 -30.73 -3.23 5.08
CA LEU A 830 -32.09 -3.76 4.89
C LEU A 830 -33.18 -2.81 5.38
N LEU A 831 -32.93 -2.05 6.44
CA LEU A 831 -33.96 -1.30 7.14
C LEU A 831 -34.26 0.07 6.50
N PRO A 832 -35.51 0.57 6.60
CA PRO A 832 -36.69 -0.10 7.17
C PRO A 832 -37.35 -1.08 6.19
N LEU A 833 -37.89 -2.18 6.73
CA LEU A 833 -38.67 -3.16 5.98
C LEU A 833 -40.11 -2.69 5.77
N PHE A 834 -40.71 -3.02 4.63
CA PHE A 834 -42.08 -2.62 4.29
C PHE A 834 -42.81 -3.69 3.45
N PRO A 835 -44.16 -3.73 3.47
CA PRO A 835 -44.90 -4.74 2.74
C PRO A 835 -44.94 -4.47 1.22
N SER A 836 -44.94 -5.54 0.42
CA SER A 836 -44.82 -5.50 -1.05
C SER A 836 -45.86 -4.61 -1.75
N TYR A 837 -47.09 -4.51 -1.21
CA TYR A 837 -48.13 -3.67 -1.80
C TYR A 837 -47.77 -2.16 -1.85
N LYS A 838 -46.86 -1.68 -0.99
CA LYS A 838 -46.37 -0.29 -1.01
C LYS A 838 -45.25 -0.05 -2.03
N LEU A 839 -44.70 -1.09 -2.65
CA LEU A 839 -43.57 -0.98 -3.59
C LEU A 839 -43.85 0.02 -4.70
N LYS A 840 -45.02 -0.10 -5.34
CA LYS A 840 -45.43 0.76 -6.45
C LYS A 840 -45.46 2.23 -6.08
N GLU A 841 -46.05 2.54 -4.93
CA GLU A 841 -46.12 3.91 -4.43
C GLU A 841 -44.72 4.48 -4.17
N ARG A 842 -43.86 3.74 -3.47
CA ARG A 842 -42.50 4.17 -3.14
C ARG A 842 -41.63 4.37 -4.38
N VAL A 843 -41.67 3.43 -5.32
CA VAL A 843 -40.96 3.55 -6.60
C VAL A 843 -41.45 4.78 -7.36
N LYS A 844 -42.77 5.00 -7.44
CA LYS A 844 -43.34 6.20 -8.07
C LYS A 844 -42.85 7.50 -7.42
N THR A 845 -42.80 7.55 -6.09
CA THR A 845 -42.28 8.71 -5.35
C THR A 845 -40.83 8.99 -5.70
N ILE A 846 -39.97 7.96 -5.69
CA ILE A 846 -38.55 8.11 -6.06
C ILE A 846 -38.42 8.60 -7.50
N LEU A 847 -39.06 7.92 -8.46
CA LEU A 847 -38.99 8.27 -9.88
C LEU A 847 -39.51 9.69 -10.17
N SER A 848 -40.46 10.19 -9.38
CA SER A 848 -41.03 11.52 -9.58
C SER A 848 -40.02 12.65 -9.30
N GLN A 849 -39.06 12.41 -8.41
CA GLN A 849 -38.02 13.35 -8.00
C GLN A 849 -36.72 13.20 -8.81
N LEU A 850 -36.57 12.12 -9.59
CA LEU A 850 -35.38 11.91 -10.41
C LEU A 850 -35.31 12.83 -11.64
N PRO A 851 -34.15 13.45 -11.91
CA PRO A 851 -33.92 14.26 -13.10
C PRO A 851 -33.78 13.39 -14.36
N GLY A 852 -33.98 14.00 -15.54
CA GLY A 852 -33.71 13.35 -16.83
C GLY A 852 -34.73 12.31 -17.31
N ILE A 853 -35.82 12.06 -16.56
CA ILE A 853 -36.86 11.08 -16.92
C ILE A 853 -38.13 11.79 -17.41
N SER A 854 -38.57 11.49 -18.64
CA SER A 854 -39.78 12.09 -19.21
C SER A 854 -41.06 11.61 -18.52
N LYS A 855 -42.17 12.37 -18.65
CA LYS A 855 -43.47 11.96 -18.10
C LYS A 855 -43.99 10.65 -18.72
N ASP A 856 -43.71 10.43 -20.00
CA ASP A 856 -44.11 9.22 -20.71
C ASP A 856 -43.29 8.02 -20.23
N ASP A 857 -41.96 8.17 -20.07
CA ASP A 857 -41.10 7.11 -19.52
C ASP A 857 -41.52 6.74 -18.09
N ARG A 858 -41.91 7.72 -17.26
CA ARG A 858 -42.47 7.46 -15.92
C ARG A 858 -43.77 6.67 -15.97
N LYS A 859 -44.65 6.97 -16.93
CA LYS A 859 -45.90 6.23 -17.10
C LYS A 859 -45.62 4.80 -17.53
N THR A 860 -44.71 4.61 -18.49
CA THR A 860 -44.25 3.29 -18.94
C THR A 860 -43.62 2.50 -17.79
N LEU A 861 -42.74 3.10 -16.98
CA LEU A 861 -42.15 2.49 -15.79
C LEU A 861 -43.22 1.94 -14.83
N ILE A 862 -44.27 2.72 -14.58
CA ILE A 862 -45.34 2.32 -13.66
C ILE A 862 -46.18 1.18 -14.24
N THR A 863 -46.53 1.24 -15.54
CA THR A 863 -47.26 0.15 -16.21
C THR A 863 -46.45 -1.14 -16.23
N ILE A 864 -45.15 -1.05 -16.49
CA ILE A 864 -44.25 -2.21 -16.44
C ILE A 864 -44.19 -2.77 -15.02
N LEU A 865 -44.06 -1.89 -14.03
CA LEU A 865 -44.07 -2.33 -12.64
C LEU A 865 -45.37 -3.08 -12.34
N GLU A 866 -46.53 -2.61 -12.82
CA GLU A 866 -47.81 -3.34 -12.67
C GLU A 866 -47.79 -4.72 -13.34
N GLU A 867 -47.24 -4.85 -14.56
CA GLU A 867 -47.15 -6.13 -15.28
C GLU A 867 -46.27 -7.16 -14.55
N ILE A 868 -45.12 -6.71 -14.04
CA ILE A 868 -44.18 -7.60 -13.33
C ILE A 868 -44.61 -7.81 -11.87
N SER A 869 -45.19 -6.78 -11.24
CA SER A 869 -45.77 -6.84 -9.89
C SER A 869 -47.09 -7.61 -9.83
N GLY A 870 -47.79 -7.83 -10.94
CA GLY A 870 -49.00 -8.68 -11.00
C GLY A 870 -48.75 -10.15 -10.60
N ARG A 871 -47.49 -10.54 -10.42
CA ARG A 871 -47.04 -11.85 -9.91
C ARG A 871 -46.62 -11.84 -8.42
N ILE A 872 -46.82 -10.73 -7.72
CA ILE A 872 -46.43 -10.52 -6.32
C ILE A 872 -47.46 -11.15 -5.38
N GLY A 873 -46.98 -11.96 -4.42
CA GLY A 873 -47.80 -12.39 -3.29
C GLY A 873 -48.07 -11.21 -2.35
N SER A 874 -49.30 -11.10 -1.85
CA SER A 874 -49.74 -10.01 -0.95
C SER A 874 -49.03 -9.97 0.41
N GLU A 875 -48.29 -11.01 0.77
CA GLU A 875 -47.70 -11.24 2.10
C GLU A 875 -46.16 -11.19 2.12
N LYS A 876 -45.51 -10.52 1.16
CA LYS A 876 -44.03 -10.47 1.13
C LYS A 876 -43.46 -9.14 1.60
N THR A 877 -42.45 -9.21 2.44
CA THR A 877 -41.64 -8.07 2.91
C THR A 877 -40.56 -7.67 1.88
N ILE A 878 -40.35 -6.36 1.70
CA ILE A 878 -39.31 -5.76 0.87
C ILE A 878 -38.41 -4.86 1.73
N SER A 879 -37.11 -4.90 1.46
CA SER A 879 -36.11 -4.09 2.16
C SER A 879 -35.80 -2.76 1.47
N ALA A 880 -35.15 -1.85 2.21
CA ALA A 880 -34.63 -0.60 1.65
C ALA A 880 -33.67 -0.87 0.48
N LYS A 881 -32.70 -1.78 0.67
CA LYS A 881 -31.83 -2.30 -0.41
C LYS A 881 -32.62 -2.85 -1.60
N GLY A 882 -33.67 -3.64 -1.34
CA GLY A 882 -34.54 -4.19 -2.37
C GLY A 882 -35.22 -3.11 -3.20
N LEU A 883 -35.84 -2.12 -2.54
CA LEU A 883 -36.48 -0.98 -3.20
C LEU A 883 -35.51 -0.22 -4.12
N GLN A 884 -34.31 0.09 -3.62
CA GLN A 884 -33.30 0.80 -4.41
C GLN A 884 -32.86 -0.03 -5.62
N ASN A 885 -32.61 -1.33 -5.44
CA ASN A 885 -32.20 -2.24 -6.51
C ASN A 885 -33.28 -2.42 -7.57
N ILE A 886 -34.54 -2.58 -7.16
CA ILE A 886 -35.68 -2.65 -8.08
C ILE A 886 -35.79 -1.35 -8.88
N THR A 887 -35.68 -0.19 -8.22
CA THR A 887 -35.75 1.11 -8.90
C THR A 887 -34.65 1.26 -9.96
N LYS A 888 -33.41 0.86 -9.64
CA LYS A 888 -32.28 0.86 -10.59
C LYS A 888 -32.51 -0.09 -11.77
N ALA A 889 -32.98 -1.32 -11.52
CA ALA A 889 -33.31 -2.28 -12.57
C ALA A 889 -34.38 -1.73 -13.53
N MET A 890 -35.41 -1.10 -12.98
CA MET A 890 -36.49 -0.49 -13.77
C MET A 890 -35.99 0.67 -14.63
N LEU A 891 -35.13 1.53 -14.08
CA LEU A 891 -34.48 2.60 -14.84
C LEU A 891 -33.64 2.05 -15.99
N ALA A 892 -32.84 1.02 -15.75
CA ALA A 892 -32.01 0.38 -16.78
C ALA A 892 -32.88 -0.18 -17.92
N LEU A 893 -34.02 -0.82 -17.58
CA LEU A 893 -34.96 -1.34 -18.56
C LEU A 893 -35.60 -0.25 -19.42
N VAL A 894 -36.12 0.83 -18.82
CA VAL A 894 -36.88 1.85 -19.57
C VAL A 894 -36.00 2.81 -20.35
N THR A 895 -34.87 3.20 -19.78
CA THR A 895 -33.85 3.95 -20.53
C THR A 895 -33.20 3.07 -21.61
N PHE A 896 -33.35 1.75 -21.48
CA PHE A 896 -32.61 0.74 -22.21
C PHE A 896 -31.10 0.99 -22.09
N SER A 897 -30.59 1.59 -21.02
CA SER A 897 -29.18 1.99 -20.90
C SER A 897 -28.48 1.27 -19.75
N THR A 898 -27.19 0.97 -19.92
CA THR A 898 -26.34 0.41 -18.85
C THR A 898 -25.64 1.50 -18.04
N SER A 899 -25.58 2.72 -18.56
CA SER A 899 -24.96 3.90 -17.94
C SER A 899 -25.69 5.19 -18.31
N THR A 900 -25.51 6.23 -17.50
CA THR A 900 -26.25 7.50 -17.58
C THR A 900 -25.41 8.70 -17.18
N GLN A 901 -25.82 9.90 -17.62
CA GLN A 901 -25.20 11.17 -17.23
C GLN A 901 -25.48 11.59 -15.78
N HIS A 902 -26.55 11.07 -15.18
CA HIS A 902 -26.93 11.36 -13.80
C HIS A 902 -26.52 10.20 -12.89
N ASP A 903 -26.06 10.53 -11.69
CA ASP A 903 -25.75 9.55 -10.65
C ASP A 903 -27.04 9.02 -10.01
N TYR A 904 -27.78 8.21 -10.76
CA TYR A 904 -28.99 7.59 -10.26
C TYR A 904 -28.76 6.71 -9.02
N PRO A 905 -27.67 5.94 -8.88
CA PRO A 905 -27.36 5.23 -7.63
C PRO A 905 -27.36 6.16 -6.40
N LEU A 906 -26.64 7.27 -6.44
CA LEU A 906 -26.60 8.25 -5.34
C LEU A 906 -27.95 8.94 -5.14
N LEU A 907 -28.58 9.42 -6.22
CA LEU A 907 -29.85 10.14 -6.15
C LEU A 907 -30.98 9.27 -5.60
N ILE A 908 -31.06 7.99 -5.99
CA ILE A 908 -32.05 7.04 -5.47
C ILE A 908 -31.82 6.81 -3.98
N SER A 909 -30.56 6.66 -3.55
CA SER A 909 -30.22 6.54 -2.13
C SER A 909 -30.69 7.79 -1.36
N GLN A 910 -30.27 8.97 -1.77
CA GLN A 910 -30.62 10.24 -1.11
C GLN A 910 -32.14 10.47 -1.03
N ILE A 911 -32.88 10.18 -2.11
CA ILE A 911 -34.35 10.31 -2.10
C ILE A 911 -34.96 9.26 -1.17
N ALA A 912 -34.49 8.01 -1.21
CA ALA A 912 -35.00 6.98 -0.30
C ALA A 912 -34.75 7.34 1.17
N GLN A 913 -33.59 7.92 1.50
CA GLN A 913 -33.25 8.37 2.84
C GLN A 913 -34.14 9.56 3.27
N LYS A 914 -34.31 10.56 2.39
CA LYS A 914 -35.15 11.74 2.62
C LYS A 914 -36.63 11.39 2.86
N GLU A 915 -37.16 10.43 2.13
CA GLU A 915 -38.56 9.98 2.25
C GLU A 915 -38.77 8.95 3.38
N GLY A 916 -37.72 8.59 4.12
CA GLY A 916 -37.78 7.57 5.18
C GLY A 916 -37.99 6.14 4.68
N PHE A 917 -37.64 5.86 3.42
CA PHE A 917 -37.65 4.52 2.81
C PHE A 917 -36.33 3.76 3.02
N ALA A 918 -35.29 4.45 3.48
CA ALA A 918 -34.00 3.92 3.92
C ALA A 918 -33.62 4.57 5.26
N LEU A 919 -32.56 4.09 5.91
CA LEU A 919 -32.01 4.76 7.09
C LEU A 919 -31.55 6.19 6.75
N PRO A 920 -31.56 7.13 7.71
CA PRO A 920 -31.15 8.49 7.47
C PRO A 920 -29.73 8.61 6.89
N THR A 921 -29.50 9.66 6.08
CA THR A 921 -28.24 9.89 5.36
C THR A 921 -27.05 10.00 6.31
N PRO A 922 -26.01 9.14 6.18
CA PRO A 922 -24.83 9.17 7.05
C PRO A 922 -23.95 10.40 6.76
N PHE A 923 -23.19 10.84 7.76
CA PHE A 923 -22.27 11.97 7.69
C PHE A 923 -20.96 11.52 7.07
N ILE A 924 -20.92 11.43 5.75
CA ILE A 924 -19.71 11.11 5.00
C ILE A 924 -18.78 12.32 5.07
N CYS A 925 -17.61 12.15 5.70
CA CYS A 925 -16.68 13.25 5.96
C CYS A 925 -15.33 13.09 5.27
N ALA A 926 -14.97 11.87 4.85
CA ALA A 926 -13.64 11.60 4.33
C ALA A 926 -13.62 10.44 3.33
N ASP A 927 -12.67 10.50 2.40
CA ASP A 927 -12.27 9.40 1.52
C ASP A 927 -11.20 8.58 2.26
N SER A 928 -11.41 7.28 2.41
CA SER A 928 -10.48 6.42 3.16
C SER A 928 -9.22 6.07 2.39
N ASN A 929 -9.13 6.43 1.10
CA ASN A 929 -8.17 5.95 0.11
C ASN A 929 -8.28 4.46 -0.24
N TRP A 930 -9.17 3.70 0.41
CA TRP A 930 -9.44 2.31 0.06
C TRP A 930 -10.30 2.24 -1.21
N VAL A 931 -10.33 1.05 -1.83
CA VAL A 931 -10.91 0.85 -3.17
C VAL A 931 -12.39 1.26 -3.27
N LYS A 932 -13.18 1.06 -2.21
CA LYS A 932 -14.65 1.22 -2.21
C LYS A 932 -15.20 2.11 -1.11
N ASP A 933 -14.40 2.38 -0.09
CA ASP A 933 -14.90 2.88 1.19
C ASP A 933 -14.64 4.37 1.37
N HIS A 934 -15.51 4.98 2.14
CA HIS A 934 -15.44 6.32 2.70
C HIS A 934 -15.69 6.22 4.19
N PHE A 935 -15.25 7.22 4.95
CA PHE A 935 -15.54 7.28 6.37
C PHE A 935 -16.74 8.16 6.66
N ALA A 936 -17.64 7.64 7.49
CA ALA A 936 -18.88 8.30 7.83
C ALA A 936 -19.27 8.11 9.30
N PHE A 937 -20.06 9.05 9.81
CA PHE A 937 -20.71 8.91 11.12
C PHE A 937 -22.21 8.68 10.96
N LEU A 938 -22.77 7.81 11.79
CA LEU A 938 -24.21 7.53 11.81
C LEU A 938 -24.65 6.93 13.15
N VAL A 939 -25.96 6.87 13.36
CA VAL A 939 -26.54 6.10 14.48
C VAL A 939 -26.77 4.68 14.00
N ASN A 940 -26.06 3.72 14.59
CA ASN A 940 -26.18 2.31 14.25
C ASN A 940 -27.60 1.84 14.61
N PRO A 941 -28.40 1.34 13.64
CA PRO A 941 -29.78 0.94 13.88
C PRO A 941 -29.88 -0.26 14.84
N GLY A 942 -28.81 -1.07 14.90
CA GLY A 942 -28.69 -2.23 15.75
C GLY A 942 -28.31 -1.88 17.19
N SER A 943 -27.32 -1.02 17.41
CA SER A 943 -26.87 -0.65 18.76
C SER A 943 -27.62 0.55 19.35
N GLY A 944 -28.25 1.37 18.50
CA GLY A 944 -28.85 2.66 18.85
C GLY A 944 -27.83 3.75 19.19
N ARG A 945 -26.53 3.53 18.93
CA ARG A 945 -25.45 4.46 19.31
C ARG A 945 -24.87 5.20 18.11
N PHE A 946 -24.37 6.40 18.37
CA PHE A 946 -23.61 7.18 17.39
C PHE A 946 -22.19 6.60 17.23
N GLU A 947 -21.85 6.18 16.02
CA GLU A 947 -20.66 5.39 15.71
C GLU A 947 -19.94 5.89 14.45
N PHE A 948 -18.68 5.46 14.30
CA PHE A 948 -17.85 5.72 13.13
C PHE A 948 -17.77 4.47 12.24
N TRP A 949 -18.07 4.64 10.95
CA TRP A 949 -18.34 3.58 10.00
C TRP A 949 -17.51 3.75 8.73
N ARG A 950 -17.20 2.62 8.09
CA ARG A 950 -16.80 2.58 6.68
C ARG A 950 -18.03 2.35 5.81
N MET A 951 -18.16 3.11 4.73
CA MET A 951 -19.35 3.09 3.88
C MET A 951 -19.02 3.33 2.42
N ASP A 952 -19.91 2.92 1.51
CA ASP A 952 -19.83 3.36 0.13
C ASP A 952 -20.23 4.84 -0.01
N TYR A 953 -19.82 5.48 -1.11
CA TYR A 953 -20.10 6.92 -1.32
C TYR A 953 -21.60 7.25 -1.41
N THR A 954 -22.47 6.26 -1.66
CA THR A 954 -23.93 6.44 -1.66
C THR A 954 -24.55 6.42 -0.26
N GLY A 955 -23.80 5.97 0.75
CA GLY A 955 -24.28 5.79 2.12
C GLY A 955 -25.34 4.70 2.26
N SER A 956 -25.40 3.73 1.35
CA SER A 956 -26.38 2.62 1.38
C SER A 956 -25.80 1.32 1.91
N TYR A 957 -24.47 1.18 1.85
CA TYR A 957 -23.75 -0.01 2.31
C TYR A 957 -22.59 0.42 3.20
N GLY A 958 -22.40 -0.29 4.30
CA GLY A 958 -21.31 0.00 5.22
C GLY A 958 -21.26 -0.96 6.38
N ALA A 959 -20.22 -0.82 7.20
CA ALA A 959 -20.02 -1.58 8.41
C ALA A 959 -19.37 -0.69 9.49
N PRO A 960 -19.64 -0.94 10.78
CA PRO A 960 -18.94 -0.26 11.87
C PRO A 960 -17.45 -0.61 11.83
N LEU A 961 -16.60 0.30 12.32
CA LEU A 961 -15.16 0.09 12.48
C LEU A 961 -14.86 -0.35 13.92
N THR A 962 -15.25 -1.57 14.31
CA THR A 962 -15.09 -2.02 15.70
C THR A 962 -13.63 -2.23 16.07
N ASP A 963 -12.78 -2.56 15.09
CA ASP A 963 -11.33 -2.63 15.28
C ASP A 963 -10.72 -1.29 15.74
N TRP A 964 -11.42 -0.16 15.52
CA TRP A 964 -10.97 1.17 15.93
C TRP A 964 -11.55 1.65 17.27
N GLU A 965 -12.35 0.82 17.94
CA GLU A 965 -13.12 1.21 19.12
C GLU A 965 -12.22 1.73 20.25
N GLU A 966 -11.02 1.15 20.43
CA GLU A 966 -10.09 1.57 21.50
C GLU A 966 -9.59 3.01 21.37
N TRP A 967 -9.52 3.55 20.14
CA TRP A 967 -9.14 4.94 19.86
C TRP A 967 -10.34 5.88 19.76
N LEU A 968 -11.55 5.32 19.76
CA LEU A 968 -12.80 6.07 19.67
C LEU A 968 -13.54 6.13 21.00
N ASN A 969 -13.20 5.31 21.99
CA ASN A 969 -13.85 5.26 23.31
C ASN A 969 -12.98 5.82 24.47
N GLY A 970 -11.84 6.43 24.15
CA GLY A 970 -10.91 6.99 25.13
C GLY A 970 -10.04 5.96 25.88
N SER A 971 -10.16 4.66 25.58
CA SER A 971 -9.34 3.61 26.21
C SER A 971 -7.85 3.80 25.89
N ARG A 972 -7.55 4.26 24.67
CA ARG A 972 -6.19 4.52 24.20
C ARG A 972 -6.01 5.98 23.80
N LYS A 973 -5.13 6.68 24.52
CA LYS A 973 -4.87 8.12 24.33
C LYS A 973 -3.78 8.45 23.31
N THR A 974 -2.94 7.46 22.96
CA THR A 974 -1.84 7.64 22.01
C THR A 974 -1.72 6.40 21.12
N PRO A 975 -1.48 6.56 19.80
CA PRO A 975 -1.37 7.83 19.06
C PRO A 975 -2.71 8.61 18.97
N THR A 976 -2.64 9.89 18.56
CA THR A 976 -3.79 10.81 18.47
C THR A 976 -4.30 10.97 17.04
N TRP A 977 -5.49 11.54 16.87
CA TRP A 977 -5.97 12.01 15.56
C TRP A 977 -5.33 13.35 15.22
N GLY A 978 -5.03 13.63 13.95
CA GLY A 978 -4.46 14.91 13.55
C GLY A 978 -4.78 15.35 12.12
N VAL A 979 -5.03 16.65 11.95
CA VAL A 979 -5.41 17.30 10.68
C VAL A 979 -4.34 18.30 10.27
N TYR A 980 -3.89 18.23 9.01
CA TYR A 980 -2.98 19.20 8.40
C TYR A 980 -3.78 20.34 7.76
N ASN A 981 -4.07 21.36 8.55
CA ASN A 981 -5.04 22.42 8.21
C ASN A 981 -4.49 23.54 7.29
N ASN A 982 -3.27 23.42 6.80
CA ASN A 982 -2.64 24.37 5.87
C ASN A 982 -2.38 23.71 4.50
N PRO A 983 -3.37 23.62 3.58
CA PRO A 983 -3.19 22.93 2.31
C PRO A 983 -2.14 23.52 1.36
N TYR A 984 -1.81 24.80 1.51
CA TYR A 984 -0.72 25.40 0.73
C TYR A 984 0.66 24.81 1.06
N GLU A 985 0.83 24.19 2.24
CA GLU A 985 2.08 23.52 2.62
C GLU A 985 2.31 22.21 1.84
N TYR A 986 1.26 21.66 1.23
CA TYR A 986 1.33 20.49 0.38
C TYR A 986 0.82 20.79 -1.04
N SER A 987 1.15 21.99 -1.53
CA SER A 987 1.00 22.41 -2.93
C SER A 987 2.36 22.86 -3.50
N LEU A 988 2.74 22.38 -4.70
CA LEU A 988 4.06 22.61 -5.33
C LEU A 988 4.04 23.54 -6.55
#